data_AF-A0AAW0DN51-F1
#
_entry.id   AF-A0AAW0DN51-F1
#
_cell.length_a   1.000
_cell.length_b   1.000
_cell.length_c   1.000
_cell.angle_alpha   90.00
_cell.angle_beta   90.00
_cell.angle_gamma   90.00
#
_symmetry.space_group_name_H-M   'P 1'
#
loop_
_entity.id
_entity.type
_entity.pdbx_description
1 polymer ?
#
loop_
_entity_poly.entity_id
_entity_poly.type
_entity_poly.pdbx_seq_one_letter_code
_entity_poly.pdbx_strand_id
1 'polypeptide(L)'
;MANIPHGGVLKDLIVRDSDIAPKLREEAASLPDIILTERQLCDLELITNGGFSPLEGFMNEKDYTSVVDTLRLTNGTLFPIPITLDVSVEDIDRLSIAPGKRIALRDPRDDEALAIITIEDVYKPDRVNEAVKVLGADDPAHPSVAYLRNRVKEFYIGGPIQAIQPPVHFDYVPLRYTPTELRSHFKKMSWRKVVAFQTRNPMHRAHRELTIRAARQHQANVLIHPVVGLTKPGDVDHYTRVRVYEAIMAKYPNGMGHLALLPLAMRMAGPREAVWHAIIRKNYGATHFIVGRDHAGPGKNSQGKDFYGPYDAQELVSQYREELQITMVPFQQMTYVPSTDEYQPIDEVPSGTQTLDISGTELRRRLKTGAAIPDWFSYDAVVKSLRESYPPRNKQGFVVFLSGLHNSGKDKIAKALQVAFNEQGGRSVSLLLGEDIQDRRPSEQPYTTEERRRNIERIAFVAAELARAGAAVIAAPVAADESSRKYARDTVTQSGGAGGNFFLIHVATSLEYCEKTDRRGFYAQARKGDIKGVVGIDEPYEAPQKADLVVDPESQSLSEIVHTVAPRKIALSSRAVHGPSPLRRRALSPSDVPLDIFFKNTELQWFGNISVGTPPQELTVVFDTGSSSLEFTSTLCDSCLNDAPKFDPSQSETFVDGGRTTSITFGTGVGVDPVVGANYRLTLRSGTDTVTVGGLESSNVPLFLITDQTPKFNIDPFSGIQGMGARASGFFANLISQGLPSLFGMFLAPVDVGNAELTIGGIDESKFSGPLVFASLPSGGSSTWRLNSPQISVNGQTTSTLRASRNLIFDSGTSNMVFDTGTTESIYALISTDIKPNSAEKGTYGIACSQISSLPAVIDITFVAQNGEPFNLTIPSSELSVGPFENDPSLCQTLINAVDNLQIVGASLLKHYYSVWDVGGQRMGFAAV
;
A
#
# COMPACT_ATOMS: atom_id res chain seq x y z
N MET A 1 -31.87 19.08 -23.90
CA MET A 1 -30.60 19.84 -23.82
C MET A 1 -30.17 19.86 -22.37
N ALA A 2 -28.87 19.75 -22.10
CA ALA A 2 -28.35 19.60 -20.74
C ALA A 2 -28.24 20.96 -20.01
N ASN A 3 -27.56 21.99 -20.54
CA ASN A 3 -27.61 23.37 -20.04
C ASN A 3 -27.28 24.38 -21.17
N ILE A 4 -27.69 25.65 -21.09
CA ILE A 4 -27.31 26.68 -22.08
C ILE A 4 -25.86 27.13 -21.81
N PRO A 5 -25.00 27.31 -22.84
CA PRO A 5 -23.65 27.85 -22.66
C PRO A 5 -23.66 29.20 -21.95
N HIS A 6 -22.58 29.52 -21.23
CA HIS A 6 -22.43 30.81 -20.58
C HIS A 6 -22.28 31.93 -21.63
N GLY A 7 -23.03 33.02 -21.46
CA GLY A 7 -23.20 34.04 -22.51
C GLY A 7 -24.14 33.64 -23.66
N GLY A 8 -24.84 32.50 -23.55
CA GLY A 8 -25.89 32.08 -24.48
C GLY A 8 -25.42 31.32 -25.72
N VAL A 9 -24.17 31.51 -26.14
CA VAL A 9 -23.57 30.89 -27.33
C VAL A 9 -22.31 30.12 -26.95
N LEU A 10 -22.19 28.88 -27.42
CA LEU A 10 -20.95 28.11 -27.29
C LEU A 10 -19.94 28.63 -28.31
N LYS A 11 -18.82 29.18 -27.83
CA LYS A 11 -17.71 29.68 -28.64
C LYS A 11 -16.79 28.55 -29.09
N ASP A 12 -17.33 27.57 -29.81
CA ASP A 12 -16.53 26.50 -30.43
C ASP A 12 -15.85 27.05 -31.70
N LEU A 13 -14.64 27.58 -31.54
CA LEU A 13 -13.89 28.26 -32.60
C LEU A 13 -13.36 27.27 -33.63
N ILE A 14 -13.08 26.03 -33.22
CA ILE A 14 -12.69 24.94 -34.12
C ILE A 14 -13.82 24.66 -35.12
N VAL A 15 -15.06 24.57 -34.64
CA VAL A 15 -16.22 24.41 -35.53
C VAL A 15 -16.45 25.69 -36.35
N ARG A 16 -16.39 26.87 -35.73
CA ARG A 16 -16.59 28.17 -36.39
C ARG A 16 -15.64 28.38 -37.58
N ASP A 17 -14.37 28.03 -37.41
CA ASP A 17 -13.30 28.33 -38.37
C ASP A 17 -12.94 27.13 -39.27
N SER A 18 -13.63 26.00 -39.14
CA SER A 18 -13.35 24.76 -39.87
C SER A 18 -13.21 24.94 -41.39
N ASP A 19 -14.07 25.76 -42.01
CA ASP A 19 -14.06 26.05 -43.44
C ASP A 19 -12.85 26.91 -43.89
N ILE A 20 -12.27 27.69 -42.98
CA ILE A 20 -11.12 28.58 -43.26
C ILE A 20 -9.80 28.05 -42.70
N ALA A 21 -9.81 26.98 -41.90
CA ALA A 21 -8.63 26.39 -41.28
C ALA A 21 -7.47 26.08 -42.26
N PRO A 22 -7.70 25.55 -43.49
CA PRO A 22 -6.61 25.37 -44.46
C PRO A 22 -5.93 26.69 -44.84
N LYS A 23 -6.70 27.76 -45.04
CA LYS A 23 -6.16 29.10 -45.36
C LYS A 23 -5.41 29.70 -44.17
N LEU A 24 -5.93 29.52 -42.96
CA LEU A 24 -5.26 29.96 -41.74
C LEU A 24 -3.94 29.21 -41.53
N ARG A 25 -3.87 27.91 -41.89
CA ARG A 25 -2.63 27.12 -41.83
C ARG A 25 -1.58 27.65 -42.82
N GLU A 26 -1.98 27.96 -44.05
CA GLU A 26 -1.10 28.59 -45.04
C GLU A 26 -0.63 29.97 -44.58
N GLU A 27 -1.54 30.79 -44.03
CA GLU A 27 -1.22 32.11 -43.49
C GLU A 27 -0.21 32.01 -42.34
N ALA A 28 -0.45 31.11 -41.37
CA ALA A 28 0.38 30.92 -40.20
C ALA A 28 1.84 30.58 -40.54
N ALA A 29 2.09 29.89 -41.66
CA ALA A 29 3.44 29.57 -42.12
C ALA A 29 4.27 30.81 -42.52
N SER A 30 3.61 31.95 -42.76
CA SER A 30 4.25 33.23 -43.12
C SER A 30 4.24 34.27 -42.00
N LEU A 31 3.47 34.04 -40.93
CA LEU A 31 3.36 34.96 -39.80
C LEU A 31 4.52 34.78 -38.81
N PRO A 32 4.89 35.84 -38.08
CA PRO A 32 5.66 35.65 -36.85
C PRO A 32 4.87 34.79 -35.87
N ASP A 33 5.58 34.01 -35.07
CA ASP A 33 4.97 33.05 -34.16
C ASP A 33 5.42 33.23 -32.70
N ILE A 34 4.52 32.84 -31.80
CA ILE A 34 4.79 32.67 -30.38
C ILE A 34 4.63 31.20 -30.05
N ILE A 35 5.68 30.59 -29.50
CA ILE A 35 5.62 29.27 -28.90
C ILE A 35 4.97 29.41 -27.52
N LEU A 36 3.82 28.75 -27.34
CA LEU A 36 3.06 28.86 -26.11
C LEU A 36 3.76 28.16 -24.94
N THR A 37 3.51 28.66 -23.73
CA THR A 37 3.78 27.89 -22.51
C THR A 37 2.71 26.81 -22.31
N GLU A 38 3.00 25.79 -21.50
CA GLU A 38 2.02 24.74 -21.16
C GLU A 38 0.71 25.30 -20.56
N ARG A 39 0.79 26.40 -19.78
CA ARG A 39 -0.40 27.06 -19.22
C ARG A 39 -1.22 27.73 -20.32
N GLN A 40 -0.57 28.49 -21.20
CA GLN A 40 -1.22 29.17 -22.32
C GLN A 40 -1.81 28.17 -23.32
N LEU A 41 -1.18 27.00 -23.50
CA LEU A 41 -1.70 25.91 -24.31
C LEU A 41 -3.02 25.36 -23.75
N CYS A 42 -3.09 25.08 -22.44
CA CYS A 42 -4.33 24.66 -21.77
C CYS A 42 -5.43 25.72 -21.92
N ASP A 43 -5.06 27.00 -21.77
CA ASP A 43 -6.01 28.09 -21.91
C ASP A 43 -6.51 28.23 -23.36
N LEU A 44 -5.61 28.16 -24.35
CA LEU A 44 -5.96 28.21 -25.77
C LEU A 44 -6.88 27.04 -26.15
N GLU A 45 -6.64 25.84 -25.62
CA GLU A 45 -7.50 24.68 -25.86
C GLU A 45 -8.94 24.95 -25.40
N LEU A 46 -9.11 25.51 -24.20
CA LEU A 46 -10.43 25.83 -23.64
C LEU A 46 -11.07 27.09 -24.24
N ILE A 47 -10.28 28.02 -24.79
CA ILE A 47 -10.80 29.11 -25.62
C ILE A 47 -11.34 28.53 -26.93
N THR A 48 -10.52 27.77 -27.66
CA THR A 48 -10.84 27.31 -29.03
C THR A 48 -11.94 26.26 -29.06
N ASN A 49 -12.08 25.42 -28.04
CA ASN A 49 -13.17 24.43 -27.96
C ASN A 49 -14.47 24.97 -27.30
N GLY A 50 -14.46 26.23 -26.84
CA GLY A 50 -15.62 26.87 -26.19
C GLY A 50 -15.80 26.57 -24.70
N GLY A 51 -14.86 25.88 -24.05
CA GLY A 51 -14.84 25.66 -22.61
C GLY A 51 -14.88 26.96 -21.79
N PHE A 52 -14.32 28.05 -22.32
CA PHE A 52 -14.34 29.40 -21.72
C PHE A 52 -15.40 30.35 -22.29
N SER A 53 -16.41 29.86 -23.02
CA SER A 53 -17.52 30.71 -23.48
C SER A 53 -18.03 31.63 -22.35
N PRO A 54 -18.23 32.93 -22.60
CA PRO A 54 -18.27 33.58 -23.91
C PRO A 54 -16.91 34.05 -24.47
N LEU A 55 -15.79 33.76 -23.80
CA LEU A 55 -14.47 34.18 -24.24
C LEU A 55 -14.10 33.54 -25.59
N GLU A 56 -13.56 34.33 -26.51
CA GLU A 56 -13.14 33.89 -27.86
C GLU A 56 -11.72 34.35 -28.24
N GLY A 57 -10.92 34.70 -27.23
CA GLY A 57 -9.54 35.12 -27.37
C GLY A 57 -8.87 35.34 -26.02
N PHE A 58 -7.61 35.77 -26.01
CA PHE A 58 -6.96 36.21 -24.79
C PHE A 58 -7.45 37.62 -24.43
N MET A 59 -7.63 37.89 -23.13
CA MET A 59 -8.24 39.14 -22.67
C MET A 59 -7.39 40.35 -23.05
N ASN A 60 -8.04 41.36 -23.62
CA ASN A 60 -7.51 42.72 -23.74
C ASN A 60 -7.49 43.43 -22.38
N GLU A 61 -6.84 44.59 -22.31
CA GLU A 61 -6.63 45.32 -21.06
C GLU A 61 -7.96 45.65 -20.36
N LYS A 62 -9.01 45.97 -21.13
CA LYS A 62 -10.32 46.34 -20.58
C LYS A 62 -11.01 45.15 -19.94
N ASP A 63 -11.06 44.00 -20.63
CA ASP A 63 -11.65 42.78 -20.08
C ASP A 63 -10.83 42.27 -18.90
N TYR A 64 -9.49 42.27 -19.01
CA TYR A 64 -8.60 41.91 -17.92
C TYR A 64 -8.84 42.74 -16.66
N THR A 65 -8.85 44.07 -16.79
CA THR A 65 -9.02 45.00 -15.67
C THR A 65 -10.40 44.80 -15.03
N SER A 66 -11.44 44.70 -15.85
CA SER A 66 -12.81 44.44 -15.39
C SER A 66 -12.91 43.10 -14.64
N VAL A 67 -12.25 42.03 -15.12
CA VAL A 67 -12.24 40.72 -14.46
C VAL A 67 -11.49 40.76 -13.12
N VAL A 68 -10.32 41.41 -13.09
CA VAL A 68 -9.54 41.58 -11.86
C VAL A 68 -10.35 42.34 -10.82
N ASP A 69 -11.05 43.41 -11.20
CA ASP A 69 -11.74 44.29 -10.27
C ASP A 69 -13.16 43.84 -9.90
N THR A 70 -13.88 43.22 -10.83
CA THR A 70 -15.34 43.01 -10.70
C THR A 70 -15.81 41.58 -10.98
N LEU A 71 -14.91 40.67 -11.37
CA LEU A 71 -15.22 39.31 -11.83
C LEU A 71 -16.09 39.29 -13.09
N ARG A 72 -16.06 40.34 -13.92
CA ARG A 72 -16.88 40.44 -15.14
C ARG A 72 -16.04 40.86 -16.32
N LEU A 73 -16.42 40.38 -17.50
CA LEU A 73 -16.02 40.98 -18.77
C LEU A 73 -16.65 42.38 -18.91
N THR A 74 -16.11 43.19 -19.81
CA THR A 74 -16.60 44.55 -20.08
C THR A 74 -18.06 44.61 -20.53
N ASN A 75 -18.56 43.53 -21.14
CA ASN A 75 -19.97 43.39 -21.52
C ASN A 75 -20.90 43.02 -20.34
N GLY A 76 -20.37 42.96 -19.12
CA GLY A 76 -21.10 42.63 -17.88
C GLY A 76 -21.20 41.13 -17.57
N THR A 77 -20.79 40.24 -18.49
CA THR A 77 -20.87 38.80 -18.28
C THR A 77 -19.90 38.36 -17.19
N LEU A 78 -20.38 37.59 -16.21
CA LEU A 78 -19.57 37.04 -15.13
C LEU A 78 -18.43 36.17 -15.69
N PHE A 79 -17.20 36.50 -15.35
CA PHE A 79 -16.00 35.72 -15.64
C PHE A 79 -14.91 36.04 -14.61
N PRO A 80 -14.54 35.13 -13.70
CA PRO A 80 -13.84 35.51 -12.48
C PRO A 80 -12.30 35.41 -12.55
N ILE A 81 -11.72 34.76 -13.57
CA ILE A 81 -10.28 34.48 -13.68
C ILE A 81 -9.71 35.17 -14.93
N PRO A 82 -8.59 35.91 -14.84
CA PRO A 82 -7.95 36.49 -16.01
C PRO A 82 -7.28 35.40 -16.87
N ILE A 83 -7.53 35.45 -18.18
CA ILE A 83 -6.96 34.54 -19.18
C ILE A 83 -6.20 35.37 -20.21
N THR A 84 -4.88 35.40 -20.08
CA THR A 84 -3.99 36.32 -20.79
C THR A 84 -2.85 35.58 -21.46
N LEU A 85 -2.30 36.19 -22.51
CA LEU A 85 -1.11 35.70 -23.22
C LEU A 85 0.04 36.64 -22.89
N ASP A 86 1.02 36.15 -22.14
CA ASP A 86 2.17 36.93 -21.69
C ASP A 86 3.40 36.82 -22.61
N VAL A 87 4.04 37.96 -22.85
CA VAL A 87 5.22 38.12 -23.71
C VAL A 87 6.26 39.03 -23.06
N SER A 88 7.54 38.83 -23.39
CA SER A 88 8.61 39.71 -22.89
C SER A 88 8.79 40.93 -23.77
N VAL A 89 9.56 41.92 -23.29
CA VAL A 89 9.92 43.09 -24.11
C VAL A 89 10.72 42.67 -25.35
N GLU A 90 11.59 41.68 -25.22
CA GLU A 90 12.37 41.13 -26.33
C GLU A 90 11.47 40.46 -27.38
N ASP A 91 10.41 39.77 -26.96
CA ASP A 91 9.42 39.21 -27.89
C ASP A 91 8.63 40.30 -28.61
N ILE A 92 8.25 41.37 -27.91
CA ILE A 92 7.57 42.52 -28.50
C ILE A 92 8.42 43.13 -29.61
N ASP A 93 9.69 43.39 -29.33
CA ASP A 93 10.61 44.00 -30.30
C ASP A 93 10.91 43.04 -31.46
N ARG A 94 11.28 41.79 -31.16
CA ARG A 94 11.68 40.77 -32.14
C ARG A 94 10.56 40.41 -33.11
N LEU A 95 9.34 40.27 -32.62
CA LEU A 95 8.17 39.92 -33.44
C LEU A 95 7.42 41.18 -33.94
N SER A 96 7.87 42.36 -33.51
CA SER A 96 7.23 43.68 -33.72
C SER A 96 5.74 43.62 -33.41
N ILE A 97 5.41 43.19 -32.19
CA ILE A 97 4.05 43.03 -31.67
C ILE A 97 3.40 44.40 -31.54
N ALA A 98 2.23 44.59 -32.17
CA ALA A 98 1.48 45.84 -32.13
C ALA A 98 -0.02 45.59 -32.44
N PRO A 99 -0.93 46.49 -32.04
CA PRO A 99 -2.34 46.44 -32.42
C PRO A 99 -2.54 46.25 -33.94
N GLY A 100 -3.49 45.38 -34.31
CA GLY A 100 -3.80 44.99 -35.68
C GLY A 100 -2.89 43.90 -36.25
N LYS A 101 -1.76 43.59 -35.60
CA LYS A 101 -0.85 42.54 -36.07
C LYS A 101 -1.40 41.14 -35.78
N ARG A 102 -1.16 40.23 -36.72
CA ARG A 102 -1.52 38.81 -36.63
C ARG A 102 -0.30 37.98 -36.30
N ILE A 103 -0.44 37.07 -35.35
CA ILE A 103 0.65 36.20 -34.86
C ILE A 103 0.13 34.77 -34.77
N ALA A 104 0.94 33.82 -35.25
CA ALA A 104 0.65 32.40 -35.11
C ALA A 104 0.99 31.91 -33.68
N LEU A 105 0.12 31.11 -33.08
CA LEU A 105 0.34 30.48 -31.79
C LEU A 105 0.70 29.02 -32.00
N ARG A 106 1.90 28.62 -31.60
CA ARG A 106 2.44 27.28 -31.82
C ARG A 106 2.48 26.44 -30.56
N ASP A 107 2.26 25.15 -30.75
CA ASP A 107 2.38 24.15 -29.70
C ASP A 107 3.87 23.90 -29.37
N PRO A 108 4.30 23.99 -28.10
CA PRO A 108 5.69 23.74 -27.72
C PRO A 108 6.12 22.26 -27.86
N ARG A 109 5.20 21.33 -28.13
CA ARG A 109 5.45 19.88 -28.12
C ARG A 109 5.78 19.33 -29.50
N ASP A 110 5.17 19.88 -30.55
CA ASP A 110 5.29 19.41 -31.93
C ASP A 110 5.47 20.55 -32.96
N ASP A 111 5.63 21.80 -32.51
CA ASP A 111 5.82 23.01 -33.33
C ASP A 111 4.62 23.36 -34.25
N GLU A 112 3.48 22.67 -34.13
CA GLU A 112 2.32 22.91 -34.98
C GLU A 112 1.63 24.24 -34.68
N ALA A 113 1.12 24.90 -35.72
CA ALA A 113 0.32 26.12 -35.59
C ALA A 113 -1.12 25.78 -35.19
N LEU A 114 -1.53 26.22 -34.00
CA LEU A 114 -2.84 25.90 -33.42
C LEU A 114 -3.89 26.98 -33.73
N ALA A 115 -3.46 28.24 -33.74
CA ALA A 115 -4.34 29.39 -33.88
C ALA A 115 -3.59 30.62 -34.37
N ILE A 116 -4.34 31.64 -34.81
CA ILE A 116 -3.83 32.99 -35.07
C ILE A 116 -4.54 33.97 -34.14
N ILE A 117 -3.76 34.76 -33.41
CA ILE A 117 -4.27 35.90 -32.63
C ILE A 117 -4.18 37.18 -33.48
N THR A 118 -5.24 37.98 -33.48
CA THR A 118 -5.19 39.36 -33.99
C THR A 118 -5.10 40.31 -32.80
N ILE A 119 -3.97 40.98 -32.63
CA ILE A 119 -3.69 41.78 -31.43
C ILE A 119 -4.57 43.03 -31.40
N GLU A 120 -5.26 43.25 -30.29
CA GLU A 120 -6.01 44.48 -30.02
C GLU A 120 -5.18 45.47 -29.20
N ASP A 121 -4.47 44.98 -28.19
CA ASP A 121 -3.61 45.78 -27.33
C ASP A 121 -2.41 45.00 -26.78
N VAL A 122 -1.42 45.75 -26.30
CA VAL A 122 -0.24 45.28 -25.60
C VAL A 122 -0.12 46.13 -24.34
N TYR A 123 -0.22 45.53 -23.17
CA TYR A 123 -0.30 46.28 -21.92
C TYR A 123 0.52 45.63 -20.81
N LYS A 124 0.95 46.44 -19.83
CA LYS A 124 1.74 45.99 -18.69
C LYS A 124 0.84 45.85 -17.46
N PRO A 125 0.54 44.63 -17.00
CA PRO A 125 -0.34 44.43 -15.86
C PRO A 125 0.32 44.82 -14.52
N ASP A 126 -0.48 45.29 -13.57
CA ASP A 126 -0.07 45.35 -12.16
C ASP A 126 -0.23 43.95 -11.53
N ARG A 127 0.85 43.19 -11.54
CA ARG A 127 0.89 41.82 -11.00
C ARG A 127 0.69 41.76 -9.49
N VAL A 128 1.00 42.82 -8.74
CA VAL A 128 0.72 42.87 -7.29
C VAL A 128 -0.79 42.95 -7.09
N ASN A 129 -1.44 43.86 -7.80
CA ASN A 129 -2.89 44.02 -7.75
C ASN A 129 -3.61 42.75 -8.22
N GLU A 130 -3.13 42.11 -9.30
CA GLU A 130 -3.65 40.82 -9.76
C GLU A 130 -3.53 39.74 -8.67
N ALA A 131 -2.35 39.58 -8.06
CA ALA A 131 -2.12 38.62 -6.99
C ALA A 131 -3.07 38.84 -5.81
N VAL A 132 -3.23 40.09 -5.34
CA VAL A 132 -4.10 40.41 -4.21
C VAL A 132 -5.58 40.20 -4.56
N LYS A 133 -6.06 40.76 -5.68
CA LYS A 133 -7.49 40.73 -6.01
C LYS A 133 -7.97 39.38 -6.52
N VAL A 134 -7.12 38.65 -7.25
CA VAL A 134 -7.50 37.37 -7.89
C VAL A 134 -7.10 36.18 -7.02
N LEU A 135 -5.92 36.20 -6.40
CA LEU A 135 -5.33 35.08 -5.65
C LEU A 135 -5.39 35.29 -4.12
N GLY A 136 -6.05 36.36 -3.67
CA GLY A 136 -6.30 36.68 -2.26
C GLY A 136 -5.14 37.35 -1.54
N ALA A 137 -3.89 37.14 -1.98
CA ALA A 137 -2.70 37.75 -1.40
C ALA A 137 -1.52 37.73 -2.37
N ASP A 138 -0.59 38.68 -2.22
CA ASP A 138 0.73 38.65 -2.86
C ASP A 138 1.73 37.87 -1.99
N ASP A 139 1.46 36.58 -1.77
CA ASP A 139 2.32 35.66 -1.02
C ASP A 139 2.88 34.57 -1.94
N PRO A 140 4.22 34.44 -2.09
CA PRO A 140 4.83 33.42 -2.96
C PRO A 140 4.59 31.97 -2.50
N ALA A 141 4.07 31.73 -1.29
CA ALA A 141 3.57 30.41 -0.89
C ALA A 141 2.34 29.98 -1.70
N HIS A 142 1.59 30.92 -2.30
CA HIS A 142 0.53 30.62 -3.23
C HIS A 142 1.13 30.18 -4.58
N PRO A 143 0.82 28.97 -5.10
CA PRO A 143 1.44 28.45 -6.32
C PRO A 143 1.32 29.38 -7.53
N SER A 144 0.16 30.00 -7.72
CA SER A 144 -0.03 30.94 -8.84
C SER A 144 0.60 32.31 -8.62
N VAL A 145 0.84 32.76 -7.38
CA VAL A 145 1.63 33.97 -7.15
C VAL A 145 3.09 33.68 -7.48
N ALA A 146 3.63 32.54 -7.04
CA ALA A 146 4.96 32.11 -7.43
C ALA A 146 5.10 31.99 -8.96
N TYR A 147 4.08 31.48 -9.65
CA TYR A 147 4.07 31.44 -11.12
C TYR A 147 4.02 32.85 -11.74
N LEU A 148 3.13 33.71 -11.26
CA LEU A 148 2.98 35.10 -11.72
C LEU A 148 4.26 35.93 -11.55
N ARG A 149 5.04 35.65 -10.50
CA ARG A 149 6.31 36.33 -10.21
C ARG A 149 7.48 35.76 -11.01
N ASN A 150 7.58 34.44 -11.10
CA ASN A 150 8.81 33.78 -11.57
C ASN A 150 8.73 33.23 -13.00
N ARG A 151 7.53 33.13 -13.59
CA ARG A 151 7.32 32.52 -14.91
C ARG A 151 6.65 33.46 -15.92
N VAL A 152 5.66 34.24 -15.46
CA VAL A 152 4.91 35.17 -16.33
C VAL A 152 5.79 36.34 -16.79
N LYS A 153 5.69 36.67 -18.08
CA LYS A 153 6.41 37.74 -18.78
C LYS A 153 5.75 39.12 -18.63
N GLU A 154 6.53 40.16 -18.89
CA GLU A 154 6.28 41.56 -18.48
C GLU A 154 4.99 42.15 -19.00
N PHE A 155 4.57 41.77 -20.20
CA PHE A 155 3.42 42.34 -20.89
C PHE A 155 2.40 41.25 -21.22
N TYR A 156 1.13 41.66 -21.30
CA TYR A 156 0.03 40.85 -21.83
C TYR A 156 -0.37 41.38 -23.20
N ILE A 157 -0.76 40.47 -24.07
CA ILE A 157 -1.37 40.77 -25.37
C ILE A 157 -2.80 40.23 -25.40
N GLY A 158 -3.74 41.10 -25.75
CA GLY A 158 -5.14 40.76 -25.89
C GLY A 158 -5.58 40.72 -27.34
N GLY A 159 -6.59 39.90 -27.63
CA GLY A 159 -7.24 39.90 -28.93
C GLY A 159 -7.95 38.60 -29.29
N PRO A 160 -8.83 38.65 -30.30
CA PRO A 160 -9.60 37.50 -30.76
C PRO A 160 -8.71 36.44 -31.41
N ILE A 161 -9.14 35.19 -31.28
CA ILE A 161 -8.48 34.01 -31.82
C ILE A 161 -9.24 33.47 -33.02
N GLN A 162 -8.50 33.06 -34.06
CA GLN A 162 -8.97 32.17 -35.11
C GLN A 162 -8.28 30.82 -34.99
N ALA A 163 -9.05 29.74 -34.95
CA ALA A 163 -8.52 28.41 -34.69
C ALA A 163 -8.14 27.69 -36.00
N ILE A 164 -6.98 27.05 -36.00
CA ILE A 164 -6.49 26.21 -37.11
C ILE A 164 -6.81 24.75 -36.80
N GLN A 165 -6.40 24.28 -35.61
CA GLN A 165 -6.58 22.91 -35.17
C GLN A 165 -6.50 22.81 -33.64
N PRO A 166 -7.11 21.78 -33.03
CA PRO A 166 -6.95 21.55 -31.59
C PRO A 166 -5.53 21.05 -31.29
N PRO A 167 -5.01 21.25 -30.06
CA PRO A 167 -3.78 20.61 -29.62
C PRO A 167 -3.88 19.09 -29.74
N VAL A 168 -2.81 18.45 -30.23
CA VAL A 168 -2.75 17.00 -30.31
C VAL A 168 -2.44 16.42 -28.92
N HIS A 169 -3.19 15.41 -28.50
CA HIS A 169 -2.93 14.64 -27.29
C HIS A 169 -2.77 13.17 -27.67
N PHE A 170 -1.76 12.51 -27.11
CA PHE A 170 -1.50 11.08 -27.34
C PHE A 170 -2.05 10.20 -26.21
N ASP A 171 -2.34 10.79 -25.06
CA ASP A 171 -2.83 10.10 -23.88
C ASP A 171 -4.34 10.20 -23.75
N TYR A 172 -4.98 9.05 -23.49
CA TYR A 172 -6.40 8.95 -23.14
C TYR A 172 -7.35 9.68 -24.09
N VAL A 173 -7.06 9.71 -25.39
CA VAL A 173 -7.87 10.40 -26.41
C VAL A 173 -9.38 10.09 -26.30
N PRO A 174 -9.82 8.83 -26.08
CA PRO A 174 -11.25 8.52 -25.92
C PRO A 174 -11.92 9.14 -24.67
N LEU A 175 -11.14 9.62 -23.71
CA LEU A 175 -11.61 10.25 -22.48
C LEU A 175 -11.52 11.78 -22.54
N ARG A 176 -10.87 12.36 -23.55
CA ARG A 176 -10.81 13.82 -23.75
C ARG A 176 -12.01 14.24 -24.59
N TYR A 177 -12.88 15.07 -24.00
CA TYR A 177 -14.07 15.57 -24.68
C TYR A 177 -13.97 17.08 -24.84
N THR A 178 -14.40 17.58 -26.00
CA THR A 178 -14.81 18.97 -26.16
C THR A 178 -16.19 19.20 -25.54
N PRO A 179 -16.58 20.45 -25.25
CA PRO A 179 -17.95 20.78 -24.86
C PRO A 179 -19.01 20.25 -25.84
N THR A 180 -18.75 20.35 -27.15
CA THR A 180 -19.65 19.89 -28.22
C THR A 180 -19.84 18.37 -28.19
N GLU A 181 -18.77 17.60 -28.05
CA GLU A 181 -18.83 16.14 -27.96
C GLU A 181 -19.54 15.67 -26.69
N LEU A 182 -19.24 16.28 -25.54
CA LEU A 182 -19.84 15.87 -24.27
C LEU A 182 -21.34 16.18 -24.22
N ARG A 183 -21.77 17.33 -24.76
CA ARG A 183 -23.18 17.66 -24.94
C ARG A 183 -23.90 16.66 -25.85
N SER A 184 -23.23 16.24 -26.92
CA SER A 184 -23.74 15.22 -27.85
C SER A 184 -23.85 13.85 -27.17
N HIS A 185 -22.86 13.48 -26.36
CA HIS A 185 -22.89 12.28 -25.53
C HIS A 185 -24.08 12.29 -24.57
N PHE A 186 -24.30 13.38 -23.82
CA PHE A 186 -25.46 13.50 -22.92
C PHE A 186 -26.78 13.37 -23.67
N LYS A 187 -26.89 13.96 -24.86
CA LYS A 187 -28.07 13.82 -25.71
C LYS A 187 -28.27 12.36 -26.15
N LYS A 188 -27.22 11.68 -26.59
CA LYS A 188 -27.26 10.26 -27.01
C LYS A 188 -27.69 9.34 -25.87
N MET A 189 -27.18 9.57 -24.66
CA MET A 189 -27.52 8.80 -23.46
C MET A 189 -28.85 9.21 -22.83
N SER A 190 -29.56 10.20 -23.41
CA SER A 190 -30.78 10.80 -22.85
C SER A 190 -30.60 11.41 -21.45
N TRP A 191 -29.39 11.85 -21.13
CA TRP A 191 -29.09 12.52 -19.86
C TRP A 191 -29.61 13.96 -19.89
N ARG A 192 -30.55 14.27 -18.98
CA ARG A 192 -31.15 15.61 -18.84
C ARG A 192 -30.50 16.41 -17.71
N LYS A 193 -30.28 15.78 -16.57
CA LYS A 193 -29.56 16.35 -15.42
C LYS A 193 -28.24 15.63 -15.26
N VAL A 194 -27.17 16.40 -15.18
CA VAL A 194 -25.80 15.95 -14.98
C VAL A 194 -25.16 16.76 -13.87
N VAL A 195 -24.63 16.07 -12.85
CA VAL A 195 -23.82 16.65 -11.78
C VAL A 195 -22.35 16.44 -12.08
N ALA A 196 -21.61 17.54 -12.22
CA ALA A 196 -20.18 17.50 -12.49
C ALA A 196 -19.37 17.53 -11.19
N PHE A 197 -18.36 16.67 -11.13
CA PHE A 197 -17.40 16.60 -10.04
C PHE A 197 -16.01 17.04 -10.51
N GLN A 198 -15.52 18.15 -9.94
CA GLN A 198 -14.15 18.62 -10.12
C GLN A 198 -13.20 17.83 -9.23
N THR A 199 -12.07 17.38 -9.78
CA THR A 199 -10.96 16.90 -8.95
C THR A 199 -9.61 17.05 -9.64
N ARG A 200 -8.57 17.24 -8.83
CA ARG A 200 -7.15 17.14 -9.21
C ARG A 200 -6.43 16.04 -8.41
N ASN A 201 -7.15 15.37 -7.51
CA ASN A 201 -6.62 14.36 -6.60
C ASN A 201 -7.16 12.97 -7.00
N PRO A 202 -6.47 11.89 -6.61
CA PRO A 202 -7.03 10.55 -6.64
C PRO A 202 -8.41 10.50 -5.97
N MET A 203 -9.36 9.80 -6.59
CA MET A 203 -10.66 9.56 -5.97
C MET A 203 -10.60 8.32 -5.08
N HIS A 204 -11.37 8.35 -4.00
CA HIS A 204 -11.44 7.35 -2.94
C HIS A 204 -12.91 7.09 -2.62
N ARG A 205 -13.22 6.21 -1.68
CA ARG A 205 -14.61 5.83 -1.38
C ARG A 205 -15.48 7.02 -0.98
N ALA A 206 -14.97 7.91 -0.14
CA ALA A 206 -15.67 9.13 0.25
C ALA A 206 -16.10 9.99 -0.97
N HIS A 207 -15.23 10.09 -1.99
CA HIS A 207 -15.53 10.83 -3.23
C HIS A 207 -16.58 10.11 -4.10
N ARG A 208 -16.56 8.77 -4.12
CA ARG A 208 -17.57 7.96 -4.81
C ARG A 208 -18.94 8.07 -4.13
N GLU A 209 -19.00 7.97 -2.81
CA GLU A 209 -20.25 8.14 -2.08
C GLU A 209 -20.82 9.54 -2.22
N LEU A 210 -19.96 10.56 -2.14
CA LEU A 210 -20.33 11.95 -2.38
C LEU A 210 -21.07 12.12 -3.72
N THR A 211 -20.45 11.66 -4.80
CA THR A 211 -20.99 11.90 -6.15
C THR A 211 -22.26 11.11 -6.40
N ILE A 212 -22.38 9.90 -5.85
CA ILE A 212 -23.61 9.11 -5.91
C ILE A 212 -24.73 9.75 -5.08
N ARG A 213 -24.40 10.28 -3.90
CA ARG A 213 -25.37 11.01 -3.07
C ARG A 213 -25.90 12.24 -3.80
N ALA A 214 -25.01 13.04 -4.39
CA ALA A 214 -25.38 14.20 -5.20
C ALA A 214 -26.27 13.80 -6.39
N ALA A 215 -25.93 12.72 -7.09
CA ALA A 215 -26.73 12.17 -8.18
C ALA A 215 -28.13 11.76 -7.73
N ARG A 216 -28.25 11.04 -6.62
CA ARG A 216 -29.54 10.57 -6.07
C ARG A 216 -30.41 11.74 -5.62
N GLN A 217 -29.85 12.68 -4.84
CA GLN A 217 -30.58 13.84 -4.32
C GLN A 217 -31.15 14.73 -5.45
N HIS A 218 -30.39 14.91 -6.54
CA HIS A 218 -30.79 15.76 -7.65
C HIS A 218 -31.43 15.01 -8.83
N GLN A 219 -31.56 13.67 -8.72
CA GLN A 219 -32.02 12.77 -9.79
C GLN A 219 -31.25 13.03 -11.09
N ALA A 220 -29.92 13.04 -10.98
CA ALA A 220 -28.98 13.38 -12.04
C ALA A 220 -28.01 12.22 -12.30
N ASN A 221 -27.40 12.20 -13.49
CA ASN A 221 -26.24 11.37 -13.79
C ASN A 221 -24.95 12.07 -13.35
N VAL A 222 -23.88 11.31 -13.18
CA VAL A 222 -22.58 11.82 -12.72
C VAL A 222 -21.65 12.06 -13.89
N LEU A 223 -21.03 13.23 -13.93
CA LEU A 223 -19.85 13.50 -14.74
C LEU A 223 -18.64 13.62 -13.82
N ILE A 224 -17.76 12.63 -13.85
CA ILE A 224 -16.44 12.71 -13.23
C ILE A 224 -15.55 13.48 -14.20
N HIS A 225 -15.20 14.71 -13.83
CA HIS A 225 -14.56 15.66 -14.75
C HIS A 225 -13.18 16.10 -14.22
N PRO A 226 -12.20 15.20 -14.07
CA PRO A 226 -10.90 15.53 -13.50
C PRO A 226 -10.07 16.45 -14.39
N VAL A 227 -9.22 17.26 -13.77
CA VAL A 227 -8.26 18.11 -14.48
C VAL A 227 -7.01 17.31 -14.85
N VAL A 228 -6.59 17.39 -16.11
CA VAL A 228 -5.37 16.73 -16.64
C VAL A 228 -4.37 17.70 -17.28
N GLY A 229 -4.67 19.01 -17.25
CA GLY A 229 -3.66 20.06 -17.45
C GLY A 229 -2.88 20.34 -16.16
N LEU A 230 -2.41 21.58 -16.00
CA LEU A 230 -1.65 21.99 -14.82
C LEU A 230 -2.49 21.99 -13.53
N THR A 231 -2.00 21.33 -12.48
CA THR A 231 -2.61 21.31 -11.13
C THR A 231 -1.66 21.91 -10.08
N LYS A 232 -1.84 21.60 -8.79
CA LYS A 232 -0.95 22.11 -7.74
C LYS A 232 0.40 21.38 -7.82
N PRO A 233 1.54 22.11 -7.71
CA PRO A 233 2.85 21.47 -7.62
C PRO A 233 2.92 20.43 -6.50
N GLY A 234 3.41 19.23 -6.83
CA GLY A 234 3.50 18.09 -5.91
C GLY A 234 2.23 17.23 -5.80
N ASP A 235 1.18 17.54 -6.57
CA ASP A 235 0.05 16.62 -6.77
C ASP A 235 0.50 15.33 -7.49
N VAL A 236 -0.35 14.32 -7.44
CA VAL A 236 -0.13 13.08 -8.20
C VAL A 236 -0.20 13.36 -9.70
N ASP A 237 0.71 12.79 -10.48
CA ASP A 237 0.75 12.97 -11.94
C ASP A 237 -0.57 12.52 -12.58
N HIS A 238 -0.96 13.17 -13.69
CA HIS A 238 -2.28 12.95 -14.25
C HIS A 238 -2.44 11.54 -14.81
N TYR A 239 -1.39 10.88 -15.33
CA TYR A 239 -1.47 9.50 -15.81
C TYR A 239 -1.90 8.55 -14.69
N THR A 240 -1.28 8.67 -13.52
CA THR A 240 -1.65 7.91 -12.33
C THR A 240 -3.07 8.23 -11.87
N ARG A 241 -3.45 9.51 -11.88
CA ARG A 241 -4.81 9.90 -11.50
C ARG A 241 -5.86 9.36 -12.47
N VAL A 242 -5.60 9.36 -13.77
CA VAL A 242 -6.52 8.82 -14.78
C VAL A 242 -6.71 7.32 -14.59
N ARG A 243 -5.63 6.54 -14.38
CA ARG A 243 -5.75 5.12 -14.02
C ARG A 243 -6.60 4.90 -12.76
N VAL A 244 -6.45 5.77 -11.75
CA VAL A 244 -7.30 5.75 -10.55
C VAL A 244 -8.76 6.05 -10.87
N TYR A 245 -9.03 7.04 -11.74
CA TYR A 245 -10.39 7.37 -12.15
C TYR A 245 -11.03 6.21 -12.93
N GLU A 246 -10.33 5.61 -13.88
CA GLU A 246 -10.82 4.42 -14.59
C GLU A 246 -11.10 3.26 -13.63
N ALA A 247 -10.20 2.99 -12.69
CA ALA A 247 -10.37 1.94 -11.68
C ALA A 247 -11.58 2.19 -10.76
N ILE A 248 -11.87 3.45 -10.40
CA ILE A 248 -13.03 3.77 -9.54
C ILE A 248 -14.34 3.83 -10.33
N MET A 249 -14.31 4.09 -11.65
CA MET A 249 -15.52 4.11 -12.48
C MET A 249 -16.27 2.77 -12.44
N ALA A 250 -15.56 1.64 -12.33
CA ALA A 250 -16.14 0.31 -12.16
C ALA A 250 -16.93 0.13 -10.84
N LYS A 251 -16.85 1.09 -9.90
CA LYS A 251 -17.58 1.07 -8.62
C LYS A 251 -18.85 1.94 -8.66
N TYR A 252 -19.16 2.59 -9.78
CA TYR A 252 -20.44 3.25 -10.00
C TYR A 252 -21.46 2.24 -10.55
N PRO A 253 -22.76 2.41 -10.25
CA PRO A 253 -23.80 1.67 -10.94
C PRO A 253 -23.71 1.86 -12.46
N ASN A 254 -23.93 0.78 -13.22
CA ASN A 254 -23.83 0.80 -14.68
C ASN A 254 -24.68 1.92 -15.30
N GLY A 255 -24.07 2.73 -16.15
CA GLY A 255 -24.73 3.83 -16.85
C GLY A 255 -25.04 5.08 -16.01
N MET A 256 -24.65 5.12 -14.72
CA MET A 256 -24.88 6.29 -13.85
C MET A 256 -23.81 7.38 -14.02
N GLY A 257 -22.57 7.00 -14.32
CA GLY A 257 -21.43 7.90 -14.35
C GLY A 257 -20.68 7.86 -15.67
N HIS A 258 -20.11 9.00 -16.08
CA HIS A 258 -19.22 9.13 -17.24
C HIS A 258 -17.94 9.85 -16.83
N LEU A 259 -16.80 9.40 -17.36
CA LEU A 259 -15.48 10.00 -17.14
C LEU A 259 -15.09 10.83 -18.37
N ALA A 260 -14.79 12.12 -18.15
CA ALA A 260 -14.26 13.00 -19.19
C ALA A 260 -13.11 13.83 -18.61
N LEU A 261 -11.99 13.94 -19.32
CA LEU A 261 -10.82 14.67 -18.88
C LEU A 261 -10.90 16.14 -19.30
N LEU A 262 -10.55 17.04 -18.38
CA LEU A 262 -10.54 18.48 -18.61
C LEU A 262 -9.09 19.01 -18.75
N PRO A 263 -8.69 19.57 -19.89
CA PRO A 263 -7.36 20.15 -20.11
C PRO A 263 -7.22 21.55 -19.47
N LEU A 264 -7.66 21.70 -18.21
CA LEU A 264 -7.60 22.97 -17.48
C LEU A 264 -6.24 23.17 -16.84
N ALA A 265 -5.69 24.39 -16.92
CA ALA A 265 -4.63 24.84 -16.05
C ALA A 265 -5.23 25.53 -14.81
N MET A 266 -5.22 24.85 -13.66
CA MET A 266 -5.76 25.40 -12.42
C MET A 266 -4.92 26.56 -11.91
N ARG A 267 -5.58 27.53 -11.27
CA ARG A 267 -4.92 28.69 -10.64
C ARG A 267 -4.78 28.53 -9.13
N MET A 268 -5.41 27.53 -8.53
CA MET A 268 -5.58 27.40 -7.09
C MET A 268 -6.15 28.69 -6.45
N ALA A 269 -7.04 29.40 -7.15
CA ALA A 269 -7.61 30.69 -6.76
C ALA A 269 -8.93 30.56 -5.98
N GLY A 270 -9.11 29.43 -5.28
CA GLY A 270 -10.17 29.21 -4.31
C GLY A 270 -11.56 29.64 -4.81
N PRO A 271 -12.20 30.64 -4.17
CA PRO A 271 -13.56 31.08 -4.53
C PRO A 271 -13.73 31.54 -5.98
N ARG A 272 -12.82 32.36 -6.52
CA ARG A 272 -12.93 32.83 -7.91
C ARG A 272 -12.84 31.67 -8.90
N GLU A 273 -11.97 30.70 -8.61
CA GLU A 273 -11.84 29.49 -9.42
C GLU A 273 -13.03 28.53 -9.27
N ALA A 274 -13.75 28.54 -8.14
CA ALA A 274 -15.00 27.78 -8.01
C ALA A 274 -16.10 28.33 -8.93
N VAL A 275 -16.25 29.66 -9.02
CA VAL A 275 -17.14 30.32 -9.98
C VAL A 275 -16.70 30.01 -11.42
N TRP A 276 -15.39 30.02 -11.69
CA TRP A 276 -14.85 29.68 -13.00
C TRP A 276 -15.16 28.24 -13.40
N HIS A 277 -14.95 27.28 -12.48
CA HIS A 277 -15.28 25.89 -12.71
C HIS A 277 -16.78 25.68 -12.99
N ALA A 278 -17.66 26.44 -12.35
CA ALA A 278 -19.09 26.39 -12.62
C ALA A 278 -19.41 26.84 -14.06
N ILE A 279 -18.79 27.94 -14.53
CA ILE A 279 -18.90 28.42 -15.92
C ILE A 279 -18.40 27.36 -16.90
N ILE A 280 -17.21 26.79 -16.65
CA ILE A 280 -16.63 25.74 -17.52
C ILE A 280 -17.59 24.56 -17.58
N ARG A 281 -18.07 24.05 -16.45
CA ARG A 281 -18.95 22.87 -16.42
C ARG A 281 -20.31 23.13 -17.07
N LYS A 282 -20.83 24.35 -16.95
CA LYS A 282 -22.00 24.80 -17.71
C LYS A 282 -21.72 24.76 -19.21
N ASN A 283 -20.56 25.25 -19.66
CA ASN A 283 -20.16 25.20 -21.07
C ASN A 283 -20.05 23.77 -21.59
N TYR A 284 -19.57 22.83 -20.76
CA TYR A 284 -19.57 21.39 -21.05
C TYR A 284 -20.95 20.70 -20.94
N GLY A 285 -21.99 21.44 -20.56
CA GLY A 285 -23.38 20.96 -20.53
C GLY A 285 -23.85 20.42 -19.18
N ALA A 286 -23.05 20.52 -18.11
CA ALA A 286 -23.52 20.14 -16.79
C ALA A 286 -24.63 21.07 -16.27
N THR A 287 -25.60 20.48 -15.58
CA THR A 287 -26.71 21.21 -14.93
C THR A 287 -26.43 21.53 -13.46
N HIS A 288 -25.59 20.70 -12.84
CA HIS A 288 -25.26 20.77 -11.44
C HIS A 288 -23.75 20.69 -11.29
N PHE A 289 -23.19 21.36 -10.28
CA PHE A 289 -21.76 21.35 -10.02
C PHE A 289 -21.49 21.22 -8.52
N ILE A 290 -20.68 20.22 -8.15
CA ILE A 290 -20.29 20.00 -6.76
C ILE A 290 -19.22 21.02 -6.36
N VAL A 291 -19.46 21.72 -5.27
CA VAL A 291 -18.48 22.62 -4.63
C VAL A 291 -18.27 22.14 -3.20
N GLY A 292 -17.06 21.64 -2.93
CA GLY A 292 -16.69 21.07 -1.62
C GLY A 292 -16.07 22.07 -0.66
N ARG A 293 -15.54 21.56 0.46
CA ARG A 293 -14.69 22.30 1.39
C ARG A 293 -13.34 22.66 0.74
N ASP A 294 -12.87 23.89 0.94
CA ASP A 294 -11.59 24.41 0.43
C ASP A 294 -11.43 24.18 -1.10
N HIS A 295 -12.52 24.41 -1.84
CA HIS A 295 -12.58 24.11 -3.27
C HIS A 295 -11.57 24.96 -4.04
N ALA A 296 -10.67 24.29 -4.78
CA ALA A 296 -9.55 24.91 -5.49
C ALA A 296 -8.61 25.74 -4.60
N GLY A 297 -8.56 25.47 -3.29
CA GLY A 297 -7.63 26.13 -2.37
C GLY A 297 -6.20 25.57 -2.43
N PRO A 298 -5.18 26.42 -2.26
CA PRO A 298 -3.78 26.01 -2.19
C PRO A 298 -3.36 25.59 -0.77
N GLY A 299 -4.21 25.74 0.24
CA GLY A 299 -3.91 25.46 1.64
C GLY A 299 -3.39 26.69 2.37
N LYS A 300 -2.23 26.58 3.02
CA LYS A 300 -1.68 27.59 3.94
C LYS A 300 -0.64 28.50 3.31
N ASN A 301 -0.62 29.74 3.78
CA ASN A 301 0.31 30.80 3.40
C ASN A 301 1.63 30.72 4.18
N SER A 302 2.55 31.65 3.92
CA SER A 302 3.88 31.72 4.55
C SER A 302 3.84 31.88 6.09
N GLN A 303 2.72 32.36 6.63
CA GLN A 303 2.48 32.53 8.07
C GLN A 303 1.72 31.36 8.70
N GLY A 304 1.40 30.31 7.93
CA GLY A 304 0.69 29.13 8.41
C GLY A 304 -0.84 29.30 8.52
N LYS A 305 -1.40 30.38 7.97
CA LYS A 305 -2.86 30.63 7.88
C LYS A 305 -3.40 30.13 6.54
N ASP A 306 -4.63 29.62 6.51
CA ASP A 306 -5.27 29.23 5.25
C ASP A 306 -5.47 30.45 4.33
N PHE A 307 -5.21 30.28 3.03
CA PHE A 307 -5.39 31.35 2.03
C PHE A 307 -6.85 31.76 1.86
N TYR A 308 -7.76 30.79 1.94
CA TYR A 308 -9.20 30.97 1.87
C TYR A 308 -9.84 30.20 3.02
N GLY A 309 -10.99 30.68 3.51
CA GLY A 309 -11.80 29.92 4.45
C GLY A 309 -12.37 28.66 3.81
N PRO A 310 -12.77 27.67 4.63
CA PRO A 310 -13.20 26.36 4.16
C PRO A 310 -14.45 26.38 3.27
N TYR A 311 -15.28 27.43 3.33
CA TYR A 311 -16.54 27.52 2.59
C TYR A 311 -16.68 28.80 1.75
N ASP A 312 -15.68 29.67 1.70
CA ASP A 312 -15.68 30.92 0.91
C ASP A 312 -16.04 30.67 -0.57
N ALA A 313 -15.64 29.51 -1.11
CA ALA A 313 -15.98 29.12 -2.47
C ALA A 313 -17.47 28.82 -2.66
N GLN A 314 -18.12 28.19 -1.68
CA GLN A 314 -19.56 27.95 -1.72
C GLN A 314 -20.34 29.25 -1.57
N GLU A 315 -19.87 30.17 -0.72
CA GLU A 315 -20.44 31.49 -0.53
C GLU A 315 -20.42 32.30 -1.83
N LEU A 316 -19.26 32.39 -2.49
CA LEU A 316 -19.12 33.15 -3.74
C LEU A 316 -19.93 32.54 -4.89
N VAL A 317 -19.95 31.21 -5.04
CA VAL A 317 -20.79 30.54 -6.05
C VAL A 317 -22.27 30.78 -5.77
N SER A 318 -22.68 30.77 -4.50
CA SER A 318 -24.07 31.06 -4.11
C SER A 318 -24.47 32.50 -4.43
N GLN A 319 -23.57 33.46 -4.21
CA GLN A 319 -23.79 34.87 -4.54
C GLN A 319 -24.13 35.07 -6.03
N TYR A 320 -23.52 34.30 -6.93
CA TYR A 320 -23.72 34.41 -8.38
C TYR A 320 -24.66 33.36 -8.98
N ARG A 321 -25.45 32.66 -8.15
CA ARG A 321 -26.33 31.55 -8.59
C ARG A 321 -27.22 31.91 -9.79
N GLU A 322 -27.88 33.06 -9.73
CA GLU A 322 -28.84 33.49 -10.76
C GLU A 322 -28.17 33.75 -12.12
N GLU A 323 -26.95 34.28 -12.11
CA GLU A 323 -26.18 34.55 -13.33
C GLU A 323 -25.51 33.29 -13.88
N LEU A 324 -25.01 32.43 -12.98
CA LEU A 324 -24.35 31.19 -13.35
C LEU A 324 -25.32 30.22 -14.01
N GLN A 325 -26.59 30.15 -13.59
CA GLN A 325 -27.60 29.22 -14.14
C GLN A 325 -27.11 27.77 -14.20
N ILE A 326 -26.32 27.37 -13.20
CA ILE A 326 -25.92 26.00 -12.92
C ILE A 326 -26.14 25.79 -11.42
N THR A 327 -26.81 24.71 -11.04
CA THR A 327 -27.17 24.48 -9.65
C THR A 327 -25.94 24.00 -8.89
N MET A 328 -25.46 24.81 -7.94
CA MET A 328 -24.44 24.34 -7.01
C MET A 328 -25.00 23.21 -6.14
N VAL A 329 -24.24 22.13 -6.01
CA VAL A 329 -24.46 21.09 -5.01
C VAL A 329 -23.41 21.30 -3.92
N PRO A 330 -23.73 22.00 -2.82
CA PRO A 330 -22.79 22.18 -1.74
C PRO A 330 -22.48 20.83 -1.12
N PHE A 331 -21.22 20.61 -0.77
CA PHE A 331 -20.81 19.40 -0.10
C PHE A 331 -20.00 19.68 1.15
N GLN A 332 -20.43 19.03 2.23
CA GLN A 332 -19.75 18.96 3.51
C GLN A 332 -18.84 17.73 3.53
N GLN A 333 -17.70 17.81 4.20
CA GLN A 333 -16.72 16.71 4.24
C GLN A 333 -17.39 15.38 4.62
N MET A 334 -17.29 14.37 3.74
CA MET A 334 -17.68 12.99 4.07
C MET A 334 -16.69 12.43 5.07
N THR A 335 -17.20 11.75 6.09
CA THR A 335 -16.39 10.93 7.00
C THR A 335 -16.93 9.50 7.03
N TYR A 336 -16.08 8.55 7.36
CA TYR A 336 -16.48 7.15 7.51
C TYR A 336 -16.95 6.91 8.96
N VAL A 337 -18.13 6.34 9.12
CA VAL A 337 -18.75 6.02 10.41
C VAL A 337 -18.61 4.51 10.65
N PRO A 338 -17.67 4.05 11.50
CA PRO A 338 -17.35 2.62 11.59
C PRO A 338 -18.47 1.77 12.18
N SER A 339 -19.34 2.36 13.01
CA SER A 339 -20.46 1.63 13.62
C SER A 339 -21.54 1.22 12.61
N THR A 340 -21.66 1.95 11.48
CA THR A 340 -22.64 1.66 10.43
C THR A 340 -22.00 1.17 9.13
N ASP A 341 -20.66 1.25 8.99
CA ASP A 341 -19.95 1.03 7.72
C ASP A 341 -20.44 1.95 6.59
N GLU A 342 -20.75 3.20 6.92
CA GLU A 342 -21.29 4.17 5.96
C GLU A 342 -20.43 5.43 5.90
N TYR A 343 -20.63 6.22 4.85
CA TYR A 343 -20.09 7.57 4.76
C TYR A 343 -21.21 8.56 4.92
N GLN A 344 -21.01 9.49 5.84
CA GLN A 344 -21.97 10.53 6.15
C GLN A 344 -21.28 11.90 6.13
N PRO A 345 -21.99 12.97 5.72
CA PRO A 345 -21.54 14.33 5.90
C PRO A 345 -21.27 14.59 7.38
N ILE A 346 -20.13 15.21 7.68
CA ILE A 346 -19.66 15.42 9.06
C ILE A 346 -20.68 16.15 9.95
N ASP A 347 -21.52 17.00 9.37
CA ASP A 347 -22.57 17.78 10.03
C ASP A 347 -23.86 16.99 10.30
N GLU A 348 -24.05 15.87 9.62
CA GLU A 348 -25.18 14.93 9.84
C GLU A 348 -24.82 13.83 10.85
N VAL A 349 -23.53 13.68 11.19
CA VAL A 349 -23.08 12.67 12.16
C VAL A 349 -23.43 13.13 13.59
N PRO A 350 -24.17 12.33 14.38
CA PRO A 350 -24.52 12.70 15.76
C PRO A 350 -23.28 12.95 16.62
N SER A 351 -23.30 14.02 17.42
CA SER A 351 -22.19 14.37 18.32
C SER A 351 -21.81 13.20 19.24
N GLY A 352 -20.50 12.90 19.32
CA GLY A 352 -19.98 11.76 20.07
C GLY A 352 -19.90 10.45 19.28
N THR A 353 -20.48 10.40 18.07
CA THR A 353 -20.30 9.26 17.15
C THR A 353 -18.88 9.21 16.65
N GLN A 354 -18.31 8.01 16.62
CA GLN A 354 -16.95 7.79 16.19
C GLN A 354 -16.82 7.90 14.67
N THR A 355 -15.84 8.68 14.21
CA THR A 355 -15.59 8.91 12.79
C THR A 355 -14.13 8.60 12.44
N LEU A 356 -13.90 8.08 11.26
CA LEU A 356 -12.57 7.77 10.73
C LEU A 356 -12.31 8.56 9.43
N ASP A 357 -11.08 9.06 9.31
CA ASP A 357 -10.59 9.71 8.11
C ASP A 357 -9.08 9.47 7.96
N ILE A 358 -8.57 9.53 6.73
CA ILE A 358 -7.14 9.48 6.43
C ILE A 358 -6.74 10.75 5.69
N SER A 359 -5.93 11.57 6.36
CA SER A 359 -5.35 12.76 5.72
C SER A 359 -4.45 12.39 4.54
N GLY A 360 -4.31 13.31 3.58
CA GLY A 360 -3.38 13.14 2.47
C GLY A 360 -1.92 12.88 2.91
N THR A 361 -1.50 13.45 4.04
CA THR A 361 -0.16 13.20 4.63
C THR A 361 -0.02 11.76 5.10
N GLU A 362 -1.04 11.22 5.78
CA GLU A 362 -1.04 9.83 6.24
C GLU A 362 -1.14 8.85 5.06
N LEU A 363 -1.95 9.16 4.03
CA LEU A 363 -1.99 8.36 2.80
C LEU A 363 -0.61 8.29 2.13
N ARG A 364 0.07 9.44 1.95
CA ARG A 364 1.43 9.47 1.39
C ARG A 364 2.41 8.68 2.25
N ARG A 365 2.28 8.72 3.58
CA ARG A 365 3.10 7.91 4.48
C ARG A 365 2.87 6.42 4.22
N ARG A 366 1.62 5.95 4.16
CA ARG A 366 1.27 4.55 3.90
C ARG A 366 1.72 4.06 2.52
N LEU A 367 1.64 4.91 1.50
CA LEU A 367 2.21 4.64 0.18
C LEU A 367 3.74 4.46 0.29
N LYS A 368 4.43 5.43 0.89
CA LYS A 368 5.90 5.40 1.07
C LYS A 368 6.40 4.23 1.91
N THR A 369 5.71 3.86 3.00
CA THR A 369 6.17 2.78 3.90
C THR A 369 5.69 1.40 3.48
N GLY A 370 4.78 1.30 2.51
CA GLY A 370 4.12 0.03 2.19
C GLY A 370 3.07 -0.40 3.22
N ALA A 371 2.73 0.43 4.20
CA ALA A 371 1.72 0.11 5.20
C ALA A 371 0.33 0.00 4.54
N ALA A 372 -0.51 -0.93 5.00
CA ALA A 372 -1.83 -1.15 4.44
C ALA A 372 -2.66 0.15 4.41
N ILE A 373 -3.35 0.39 3.31
CA ILE A 373 -4.36 1.46 3.19
C ILE A 373 -5.69 0.77 3.41
N PRO A 374 -6.52 1.19 4.40
CA PRO A 374 -7.75 0.48 4.72
C PRO A 374 -8.71 0.46 3.54
N ASP A 375 -9.43 -0.64 3.39
CA ASP A 375 -10.44 -0.84 2.37
C ASP A 375 -11.55 0.22 2.46
N TRP A 376 -12.01 0.57 3.67
CA TRP A 376 -12.95 1.65 3.92
C TRP A 376 -12.37 3.03 3.54
N PHE A 377 -11.08 3.20 3.31
CA PHE A 377 -10.60 4.48 2.78
C PHE A 377 -10.68 4.48 1.26
N SER A 378 -10.12 3.45 0.62
CA SER A 378 -9.99 3.39 -0.84
C SER A 378 -10.11 1.97 -1.35
N TYR A 379 -10.65 1.79 -2.56
CA TYR A 379 -10.74 0.49 -3.21
C TYR A 379 -9.36 -0.06 -3.58
N ASP A 380 -9.21 -1.39 -3.58
CA ASP A 380 -7.92 -2.05 -3.84
C ASP A 380 -7.34 -1.74 -5.21
N ALA A 381 -8.18 -1.72 -6.25
CA ALA A 381 -7.75 -1.35 -7.61
C ALA A 381 -7.18 0.07 -7.66
N VAL A 382 -7.78 1.01 -6.91
CA VAL A 382 -7.27 2.38 -6.79
C VAL A 382 -5.95 2.41 -6.02
N VAL A 383 -5.86 1.68 -4.90
CA VAL A 383 -4.62 1.58 -4.11
C VAL A 383 -3.49 0.95 -4.92
N LYS A 384 -3.78 -0.07 -5.72
CA LYS A 384 -2.83 -0.71 -6.63
C LYS A 384 -2.27 0.30 -7.63
N SER A 385 -3.11 1.03 -8.35
CA SER A 385 -2.67 2.07 -9.29
C SER A 385 -1.82 3.15 -8.61
N LEU A 386 -2.15 3.53 -7.37
CA LEU A 386 -1.33 4.48 -6.61
C LEU A 386 0.02 3.88 -6.20
N ARG A 387 0.10 2.61 -5.82
CA ARG A 387 1.35 1.95 -5.42
C ARG A 387 2.29 1.63 -6.58
N GLU A 388 1.76 1.44 -7.78
CA GLU A 388 2.58 1.28 -8.98
C GLU A 388 3.40 2.54 -9.27
N SER A 389 2.81 3.72 -9.06
CA SER A 389 3.45 5.02 -9.31
C SER A 389 4.16 5.60 -8.09
N TYR A 390 3.71 5.23 -6.88
CA TYR A 390 4.35 5.59 -5.61
C TYR A 390 4.72 4.31 -4.84
N PRO A 391 5.72 3.56 -5.32
CA PRO A 391 6.15 2.33 -4.68
C PRO A 391 6.69 2.60 -3.27
N PRO A 392 6.67 1.60 -2.38
CA PRO A 392 7.28 1.71 -1.06
C PRO A 392 8.79 1.94 -1.17
N ARG A 393 9.40 2.54 -0.13
CA ARG A 393 10.83 2.92 -0.06
C ARG A 393 11.79 1.82 -0.49
N ASN A 394 11.50 0.57 -0.14
CA ASN A 394 12.33 -0.59 -0.50
C ASN A 394 12.34 -0.88 -2.02
N LYS A 395 11.38 -0.35 -2.79
CA LYS A 395 11.29 -0.45 -4.26
C LYS A 395 11.61 0.86 -4.99
N GLN A 396 11.72 1.98 -4.29
CA GLN A 396 12.07 3.29 -4.87
C GLN A 396 13.55 3.44 -5.13
N GLY A 397 13.98 3.96 -6.28
CA GLY A 397 15.37 4.32 -6.54
C GLY A 397 15.95 5.38 -5.60
N PHE A 398 17.26 5.52 -5.58
CA PHE A 398 17.96 6.56 -4.82
C PHE A 398 19.35 6.84 -5.40
N VAL A 399 19.90 8.01 -5.06
CA VAL A 399 21.24 8.45 -5.42
C VAL A 399 22.08 8.66 -4.16
N VAL A 400 23.17 7.92 -4.02
CA VAL A 400 24.24 8.16 -3.07
C VAL A 400 25.31 8.97 -3.78
N PHE A 401 25.46 10.24 -3.40
CA PHE A 401 26.37 11.19 -4.03
C PHE A 401 27.54 11.48 -3.10
N LEU A 402 28.70 10.88 -3.39
CA LEU A 402 29.94 11.08 -2.66
C LEU A 402 30.66 12.32 -3.19
N SER A 403 31.08 13.20 -2.28
CA SER A 403 31.85 14.41 -2.59
C SER A 403 33.10 14.45 -1.70
N GLY A 404 34.25 14.76 -2.29
CA GLY A 404 35.53 14.80 -1.57
C GLY A 404 36.71 15.08 -2.49
N LEU A 405 37.86 15.38 -1.90
CA LEU A 405 39.11 15.65 -2.62
C LEU A 405 39.52 14.48 -3.54
N HIS A 406 40.38 14.76 -4.52
CA HIS A 406 41.02 13.70 -5.31
C HIS A 406 41.80 12.76 -4.36
N ASN A 407 41.76 11.45 -4.62
CA ASN A 407 42.36 10.42 -3.76
C ASN A 407 41.86 10.39 -2.29
N SER A 408 40.74 11.03 -1.97
CA SER A 408 40.11 10.96 -0.62
C SER A 408 39.66 9.56 -0.21
N GLY A 409 39.59 8.60 -1.13
CA GLY A 409 39.04 7.26 -0.88
C GLY A 409 37.58 7.10 -1.30
N LYS A 410 36.91 8.18 -1.75
CA LYS A 410 35.53 8.16 -2.26
C LYS A 410 35.29 7.08 -3.34
N ASP A 411 36.26 6.86 -4.24
CA ASP A 411 36.12 5.86 -5.31
C ASP A 411 36.18 4.42 -4.77
N LYS A 412 36.98 4.18 -3.71
CA LYS A 412 37.04 2.88 -3.02
C LYS A 412 35.75 2.62 -2.25
N ILE A 413 35.23 3.64 -1.55
CA ILE A 413 33.94 3.60 -0.86
C ILE A 413 32.82 3.29 -1.85
N ALA A 414 32.79 3.98 -2.99
CA ALA A 414 31.77 3.80 -4.01
C ALA A 414 31.73 2.36 -4.58
N LYS A 415 32.91 1.77 -4.88
CA LYS A 415 33.02 0.38 -5.31
C LYS A 415 32.57 -0.61 -4.23
N ALA A 416 32.95 -0.38 -2.98
CA ALA A 416 32.54 -1.24 -1.88
C ALA A 416 31.03 -1.17 -1.61
N LEU A 417 30.43 0.03 -1.71
CA LEU A 417 28.98 0.21 -1.66
C LEU A 417 28.27 -0.50 -2.81
N GLN A 418 28.84 -0.48 -4.02
CA GLN A 418 28.28 -1.20 -5.15
C GLN A 418 28.21 -2.71 -4.86
N VAL A 419 29.29 -3.29 -4.33
CA VAL A 419 29.30 -4.71 -3.92
C VAL A 419 28.23 -4.97 -2.87
N ALA A 420 28.17 -4.17 -1.80
CA ALA A 420 27.20 -4.34 -0.72
C ALA A 420 25.74 -4.24 -1.21
N PHE A 421 25.44 -3.32 -2.13
CA PHE A 421 24.09 -3.17 -2.70
C PHE A 421 23.73 -4.32 -3.64
N ASN A 422 24.70 -4.84 -4.40
CA ASN A 422 24.50 -6.03 -5.24
C ASN A 422 24.26 -7.28 -4.39
N GLU A 423 25.01 -7.46 -3.28
CA GLU A 423 24.80 -8.56 -2.32
C GLU A 423 23.41 -8.52 -1.68
N GLN A 424 22.87 -7.32 -1.43
CA GLN A 424 21.51 -7.15 -0.91
C GLN A 424 20.43 -7.58 -1.93
N GLY A 425 20.72 -7.52 -3.24
CA GLY A 425 19.86 -8.04 -4.31
C GLY A 425 18.55 -7.28 -4.56
N GLY A 426 18.36 -6.10 -3.96
CA GLY A 426 17.06 -5.41 -3.99
C GLY A 426 16.74 -4.65 -5.30
N ARG A 427 17.75 -4.38 -6.15
CA ARG A 427 17.65 -3.55 -7.37
C ARG A 427 18.96 -3.54 -8.14
N SER A 428 18.92 -3.05 -9.38
CA SER A 428 20.13 -2.75 -10.16
C SER A 428 20.94 -1.60 -9.53
N VAL A 429 22.26 -1.74 -9.52
CA VAL A 429 23.19 -0.74 -9.00
C VAL A 429 24.02 -0.14 -10.12
N SER A 430 23.93 1.17 -10.30
CA SER A 430 24.73 1.92 -11.28
C SER A 430 25.79 2.72 -10.56
N LEU A 431 27.05 2.50 -10.95
CA LEU A 431 28.21 3.16 -10.36
C LEU A 431 28.75 4.19 -11.36
N LEU A 432 28.76 5.46 -10.95
CA LEU A 432 29.26 6.61 -11.70
C LEU A 432 30.50 7.16 -10.97
N LEU A 433 31.66 6.56 -11.22
CA LEU A 433 32.92 7.02 -10.61
C LEU A 433 33.46 8.24 -11.36
N GLY A 434 34.00 9.19 -10.60
CA GLY A 434 34.82 10.26 -11.14
C GLY A 434 34.30 10.86 -12.45
N GLU A 435 35.18 10.91 -13.45
CA GLU A 435 34.94 11.52 -14.76
C GLU A 435 34.56 10.48 -15.83
N ASP A 436 34.10 9.29 -15.45
CA ASP A 436 33.79 8.18 -16.37
C ASP A 436 32.63 8.47 -17.36
N ILE A 437 31.96 9.63 -17.25
CA ILE A 437 30.93 10.12 -18.18
C ILE A 437 31.50 11.16 -19.18
N GLN A 438 32.81 11.36 -19.21
CA GLN A 438 33.48 12.28 -20.13
C GLN A 438 34.12 11.56 -21.32
N ASP A 439 34.29 12.29 -22.44
CA ASP A 439 35.08 11.83 -23.58
C ASP A 439 36.49 11.49 -23.09
N ARG A 440 37.02 10.33 -23.50
CA ARG A 440 38.41 9.93 -23.21
C ARG A 440 39.38 10.97 -23.77
N ARG A 441 39.82 11.92 -22.95
CA ARG A 441 40.92 12.83 -23.27
C ARG A 441 42.28 12.15 -23.06
N PRO A 442 43.34 12.59 -23.77
CA PRO A 442 44.71 12.29 -23.39
C PRO A 442 44.94 12.72 -21.93
N SER A 443 45.58 11.85 -21.16
CA SER A 443 45.60 11.81 -19.69
C SER A 443 46.32 12.97 -18.96
N GLU A 444 46.53 14.12 -19.60
CA GLU A 444 47.51 15.12 -19.11
C GLU A 444 46.96 16.53 -18.88
N GLN A 445 45.66 16.80 -19.10
CA GLN A 445 45.09 18.12 -18.81
C GLN A 445 43.95 18.08 -17.77
N PRO A 446 44.06 18.85 -16.67
CA PRO A 446 43.00 19.03 -15.68
C PRO A 446 41.84 19.88 -16.25
N TYR A 447 40.63 19.61 -15.79
CA TYR A 447 39.44 20.32 -16.24
C TYR A 447 39.37 21.75 -15.72
N THR A 448 38.75 22.63 -16.49
CA THR A 448 38.33 23.95 -16.02
C THR A 448 37.13 23.84 -15.05
N THR A 449 36.89 24.89 -14.27
CA THR A 449 35.73 24.95 -13.36
C THR A 449 34.40 24.76 -14.09
N GLU A 450 34.22 25.36 -15.26
CA GLU A 450 32.99 25.20 -16.07
C GLU A 450 32.82 23.78 -16.63
N GLU A 451 33.91 23.14 -17.05
CA GLU A 451 33.85 21.74 -17.52
C GLU A 451 33.47 20.79 -16.37
N ARG A 452 34.02 21.01 -15.16
CA ARG A 452 33.61 20.24 -13.97
C ARG A 452 32.13 20.46 -13.66
N ARG A 453 31.66 21.70 -13.70
CA ARG A 453 30.24 22.05 -13.46
C ARG A 453 29.33 21.31 -14.45
N ARG A 454 29.62 21.38 -15.76
CA ARG A 454 28.88 20.63 -16.80
C ARG A 454 28.91 19.12 -16.59
N ASN A 455 30.04 18.57 -16.11
CA ASN A 455 30.12 17.15 -15.79
C ASN A 455 29.19 16.77 -14.63
N ILE A 456 29.10 17.61 -13.59
CA ILE A 456 28.12 17.39 -12.51
C ILE A 456 26.69 17.46 -13.03
N GLU A 457 26.38 18.39 -13.94
CA GLU A 457 25.05 18.49 -14.56
C GLU A 457 24.68 17.20 -15.32
N ARG A 458 25.64 16.61 -16.08
CA ARG A 458 25.46 15.32 -16.77
C ARG A 458 25.25 14.16 -15.81
N ILE A 459 26.10 14.06 -14.77
CA ILE A 459 25.98 13.03 -13.73
C ILE A 459 24.60 13.14 -13.07
N ALA A 460 24.17 14.35 -12.72
CA ALA A 460 22.89 14.59 -12.09
C ALA A 460 21.71 14.15 -12.98
N PHE A 461 21.76 14.47 -14.28
CA PHE A 461 20.75 14.03 -15.24
C PHE A 461 20.66 12.51 -15.33
N VAL A 462 21.80 11.83 -15.57
CA VAL A 462 21.84 10.36 -15.66
C VAL A 462 21.42 9.71 -14.35
N ALA A 463 21.87 10.23 -13.21
CA ALA A 463 21.49 9.73 -11.90
C ALA A 463 19.98 9.89 -11.63
N ALA A 464 19.38 11.01 -12.05
CA ALA A 464 17.94 11.23 -11.92
C ALA A 464 17.13 10.21 -12.73
N GLU A 465 17.49 9.97 -13.99
CA GLU A 465 16.78 9.01 -14.84
C GLU A 465 16.92 7.56 -14.36
N LEU A 466 18.12 7.15 -13.93
CA LEU A 466 18.34 5.83 -13.35
C LEU A 466 17.59 5.65 -12.02
N ALA A 467 17.60 6.67 -11.17
CA ALA A 467 16.84 6.62 -9.92
C ALA A 467 15.33 6.60 -10.18
N ARG A 468 14.83 7.33 -11.20
CA ARG A 468 13.44 7.27 -11.68
C ARG A 468 13.05 5.85 -12.09
N ALA A 469 13.95 5.10 -12.72
CA ALA A 469 13.77 3.70 -13.08
C ALA A 469 13.87 2.71 -11.90
N GLY A 470 14.12 3.19 -10.67
CA GLY A 470 14.20 2.35 -9.47
C GLY A 470 15.61 1.90 -9.07
N ALA A 471 16.65 2.32 -9.80
CA ALA A 471 18.03 1.91 -9.52
C ALA A 471 18.60 2.54 -8.24
N ALA A 472 19.61 1.89 -7.66
CA ALA A 472 20.54 2.54 -6.74
C ALA A 472 21.69 3.14 -7.55
N VAL A 473 21.83 4.46 -7.54
CA VAL A 473 22.92 5.15 -8.21
C VAL A 473 23.96 5.55 -7.16
N ILE A 474 25.23 5.24 -7.41
CA ILE A 474 26.35 5.67 -6.59
C ILE A 474 27.20 6.57 -7.46
N ALA A 475 27.22 7.87 -7.18
CA ALA A 475 28.04 8.85 -7.88
C ALA A 475 29.20 9.30 -6.99
N ALA A 476 30.43 9.36 -7.51
CA ALA A 476 31.61 9.80 -6.76
C ALA A 476 32.48 10.86 -7.47
N PRO A 477 31.91 12.00 -7.90
CA PRO A 477 32.69 13.11 -8.43
C PRO A 477 33.45 13.87 -7.32
N VAL A 478 34.27 14.85 -7.70
CA VAL A 478 34.87 15.79 -6.73
C VAL A 478 33.82 16.77 -6.20
N ALA A 479 32.98 17.34 -7.10
CA ALA A 479 31.90 18.29 -6.78
C ALA A 479 32.34 19.39 -5.79
N ALA A 480 33.34 20.17 -6.21
CA ALA A 480 34.10 21.08 -5.34
C ALA A 480 33.27 22.20 -4.72
N ASP A 481 32.26 22.72 -5.43
CA ASP A 481 31.46 23.87 -5.02
C ASP A 481 30.02 23.48 -4.60
N GLU A 482 29.41 24.28 -3.74
CA GLU A 482 28.05 24.04 -3.25
C GLU A 482 27.00 24.18 -4.34
N SER A 483 27.22 25.05 -5.34
CA SER A 483 26.23 25.30 -6.40
C SER A 483 26.02 24.06 -7.27
N SER A 484 27.10 23.35 -7.61
CA SER A 484 27.08 22.09 -8.36
C SER A 484 26.39 20.97 -7.57
N ARG A 485 26.68 20.84 -6.27
CA ARG A 485 26.03 19.84 -5.40
C ARG A 485 24.53 20.12 -5.25
N LYS A 486 24.18 21.39 -5.08
CA LYS A 486 22.78 21.82 -5.01
C LYS A 486 22.05 21.55 -6.32
N TYR A 487 22.66 21.86 -7.47
CA TYR A 487 22.10 21.53 -8.77
C TYR A 487 21.83 20.03 -8.92
N ALA A 488 22.80 19.18 -8.52
CA ALA A 488 22.63 17.74 -8.58
C ALA A 488 21.49 17.24 -7.69
N ARG A 489 21.41 17.75 -6.45
CA ARG A 489 20.32 17.44 -5.52
C ARG A 489 18.97 17.86 -6.09
N ASP A 490 18.87 19.08 -6.60
CA ASP A 490 17.63 19.64 -7.15
C ASP A 490 17.18 18.85 -8.39
N THR A 491 18.10 18.54 -9.30
CA THR A 491 17.83 17.75 -10.51
C THR A 491 17.28 16.36 -10.16
N VAL A 492 17.94 15.64 -9.25
CA VAL A 492 17.50 14.30 -8.81
C VAL A 492 16.18 14.38 -8.07
N THR A 493 15.98 15.36 -7.20
CA THR A 493 14.75 15.48 -6.41
C THR A 493 13.55 15.86 -7.27
N GLN A 494 13.75 16.68 -8.31
CA GLN A 494 12.69 17.14 -9.20
C GLN A 494 12.39 16.13 -10.33
N SER A 495 13.42 15.50 -10.89
CA SER A 495 13.30 14.64 -12.08
C SER A 495 13.35 13.14 -11.74
N GLY A 496 13.78 12.76 -10.54
CA GLY A 496 13.90 11.34 -10.15
C GLY A 496 12.57 10.61 -9.89
N GLY A 497 11.43 11.28 -10.02
CA GLY A 497 10.11 10.69 -9.76
C GLY A 497 10.03 10.04 -8.36
N ALA A 498 9.53 8.81 -8.29
CA ALA A 498 9.49 8.04 -7.04
C ALA A 498 10.89 7.72 -6.47
N GLY A 499 11.93 7.75 -7.31
CA GLY A 499 13.32 7.56 -6.92
C GLY A 499 14.10 8.84 -6.66
N GLY A 500 13.45 10.01 -6.58
CA GLY A 500 14.07 11.31 -6.28
C GLY A 500 14.61 11.44 -4.85
N ASN A 501 15.25 10.40 -4.33
CA ASN A 501 15.89 10.33 -3.03
C ASN A 501 17.39 10.58 -3.22
N PHE A 502 17.91 11.71 -2.73
CA PHE A 502 19.31 12.10 -2.88
C PHE A 502 20.00 12.18 -1.52
N PHE A 503 21.14 11.52 -1.39
CA PHE A 503 21.96 11.52 -0.17
C PHE A 503 23.38 12.01 -0.48
N LEU A 504 23.75 13.16 0.07
CA LEU A 504 25.09 13.72 -0.04
C LEU A 504 25.99 13.17 1.06
N ILE A 505 27.03 12.44 0.67
CA ILE A 505 28.02 11.87 1.59
C ILE A 505 29.33 12.63 1.41
N HIS A 506 29.76 13.36 2.43
CA HIS A 506 31.04 14.07 2.43
C HIS A 506 32.15 13.12 2.86
N VAL A 507 33.10 12.85 1.97
CA VAL A 507 34.33 12.09 2.26
C VAL A 507 35.41 13.10 2.66
N ALA A 508 35.47 13.37 3.97
CA ALA A 508 36.18 14.48 4.59
C ALA A 508 37.66 14.18 4.91
N THR A 509 38.33 13.43 4.04
CA THR A 509 39.76 13.14 4.13
C THR A 509 40.56 14.42 3.99
N SER A 510 41.53 14.66 4.87
CA SER A 510 42.43 15.81 4.80
C SER A 510 43.24 15.81 3.50
N LEU A 511 43.60 17.01 3.05
CA LEU A 511 44.48 17.16 1.89
C LEU A 511 45.84 16.50 2.16
N GLU A 512 46.41 16.66 3.36
CA GLU A 512 47.70 16.06 3.68
C GLU A 512 47.68 14.53 3.54
N TYR A 513 46.59 13.88 3.98
CA TYR A 513 46.44 12.43 3.82
C TYR A 513 46.20 12.01 2.38
N CYS A 514 45.41 12.78 1.62
CA CYS A 514 45.20 12.55 0.19
C CYS A 514 46.52 12.62 -0.59
N GLU A 515 47.37 13.61 -0.30
CA GLU A 515 48.72 13.75 -0.89
C GLU A 515 49.65 12.62 -0.45
N LYS A 516 49.69 12.31 0.86
CA LYS A 516 50.55 11.27 1.42
C LYS A 516 50.30 9.88 0.83
N THR A 517 49.05 9.58 0.49
CA THR A 517 48.64 8.26 -0.01
C THR A 517 48.51 8.18 -1.53
N ASP A 518 48.82 9.27 -2.24
CA ASP A 518 48.79 9.33 -3.69
C ASP A 518 49.95 8.55 -4.29
N ARG A 519 49.64 7.36 -4.82
CA ARG A 519 50.63 6.49 -5.47
C ARG A 519 50.84 6.79 -6.95
N ARG A 520 50.01 7.65 -7.55
CA ARG A 520 50.07 8.03 -8.97
C ARG A 520 50.84 9.32 -9.19
N GLY A 521 51.17 10.04 -8.12
CA GLY A 521 51.96 11.27 -8.17
C GLY A 521 51.20 12.45 -8.76
N PHE A 522 49.87 12.40 -8.78
CA PHE A 522 48.99 13.47 -9.26
C PHE A 522 49.20 14.77 -8.46
N TYR A 523 49.17 14.69 -7.12
CA TYR A 523 49.41 15.87 -6.28
C TYR A 523 50.87 16.34 -6.34
N ALA A 524 51.82 15.43 -6.52
CA ALA A 524 53.22 15.80 -6.70
C ALA A 524 53.45 16.58 -8.00
N GLN A 525 52.77 16.21 -9.09
CA GLN A 525 52.76 16.96 -10.36
C GLN A 525 52.07 18.32 -10.20
N ALA A 526 50.94 18.37 -9.49
CA ALA A 526 50.23 19.62 -9.20
C ALA A 526 51.11 20.60 -8.39
N ARG A 527 51.80 20.13 -7.33
CA ARG A 527 52.72 20.94 -6.51
C ARG A 527 53.93 21.45 -7.29
N LYS A 528 54.37 20.74 -8.34
CA LYS A 528 55.42 21.18 -9.26
C LYS A 528 54.94 22.18 -10.32
N GLY A 529 53.63 22.36 -10.45
CA GLY A 529 53.00 23.20 -11.47
C GLY A 529 52.83 22.53 -12.84
N ASP A 530 53.08 21.21 -12.93
CA ASP A 530 52.91 20.42 -14.15
C ASP A 530 51.41 20.26 -14.50
N ILE A 531 50.54 20.32 -13.50
CA ILE A 531 49.06 20.27 -13.59
C ILE A 531 48.50 21.49 -12.84
N LYS A 532 47.57 22.24 -13.46
CA LYS A 532 46.97 23.47 -12.88
C LYS A 532 45.45 23.33 -12.66
N GLY A 533 44.87 24.10 -11.74
CA GLY A 533 43.42 24.02 -11.48
C GLY A 533 43.02 22.78 -10.69
N VAL A 534 43.94 22.27 -9.86
CA VAL A 534 43.70 21.13 -8.99
C VAL A 534 42.98 21.59 -7.72
N VAL A 535 41.80 21.02 -7.50
CA VAL A 535 40.99 21.28 -6.29
C VAL A 535 41.75 20.81 -5.05
N GLY A 536 41.90 21.70 -4.06
CA GLY A 536 42.73 21.54 -2.87
C GLY A 536 44.12 22.19 -2.97
N ILE A 537 44.62 22.47 -4.18
CA ILE A 537 45.94 23.09 -4.41
C ILE A 537 45.79 24.50 -5.00
N ASP A 538 45.24 24.58 -6.22
CA ASP A 538 45.06 25.83 -6.96
C ASP A 538 43.65 26.41 -6.78
N GLU A 539 42.68 25.54 -6.52
CA GLU A 539 41.27 25.88 -6.34
C GLU A 539 40.75 25.39 -5.00
N PRO A 540 39.83 26.12 -4.34
CA PRO A 540 39.26 25.69 -3.06
C PRO A 540 38.31 24.49 -3.23
N TYR A 541 38.28 23.63 -2.22
CA TYR A 541 37.19 22.67 -2.01
C TYR A 541 36.24 23.24 -0.95
N GLU A 542 35.03 23.59 -1.34
CA GLU A 542 34.01 24.06 -0.41
C GLU A 542 33.42 22.86 0.33
N ALA A 543 33.87 22.62 1.56
CA ALA A 543 33.35 21.53 2.38
C ALA A 543 31.81 21.62 2.51
N PRO A 544 31.05 20.54 2.23
CA PRO A 544 29.59 20.55 2.34
C PRO A 544 29.12 20.91 3.76
N GLN A 545 28.30 21.96 3.89
CA GLN A 545 27.74 22.38 5.19
C GLN A 545 26.56 21.51 5.64
N LYS A 546 25.83 20.92 4.68
CA LYS A 546 24.60 20.13 4.91
C LYS A 546 24.68 18.78 4.21
N ALA A 547 25.76 18.04 4.47
CA ALA A 547 25.85 16.64 4.06
C ALA A 547 24.87 15.78 4.87
N ASP A 548 24.27 14.78 4.22
CA ASP A 548 23.40 13.79 4.88
C ASP A 548 24.24 12.84 5.77
N LEU A 549 25.53 12.65 5.43
CA LEU A 549 26.53 11.97 6.24
C LEU A 549 27.93 12.53 5.96
N VAL A 550 28.80 12.54 6.98
CA VAL A 550 30.23 12.83 6.84
C VAL A 550 31.02 11.59 7.25
N VAL A 551 32.01 11.21 6.45
CA VAL A 551 32.87 10.05 6.68
C VAL A 551 34.32 10.42 6.48
N ASP A 552 35.21 9.80 7.25
CA ASP A 552 36.64 10.09 7.23
C ASP A 552 37.46 8.78 7.17
N PRO A 553 37.99 8.43 5.99
CA PRO A 553 38.89 7.30 5.78
C PRO A 553 40.21 7.33 6.57
N GLU A 554 40.59 8.44 7.21
CA GLU A 554 41.77 8.48 8.08
C GLU A 554 41.52 7.84 9.43
N SER A 555 40.29 8.01 9.94
CA SER A 555 39.88 7.57 11.26
C SER A 555 38.94 6.35 11.23
N GLN A 556 38.31 6.07 10.09
CA GLN A 556 37.33 4.99 9.91
C GLN A 556 37.78 3.97 8.87
N SER A 557 37.48 2.69 9.13
CA SER A 557 37.75 1.65 8.14
C SER A 557 36.74 1.68 6.98
N LEU A 558 37.14 1.15 5.81
CA LEU A 558 36.23 1.05 4.65
C LEU A 558 34.95 0.27 4.99
N SER A 559 35.07 -0.78 5.80
CA SER A 559 33.92 -1.58 6.26
C SER A 559 32.97 -0.76 7.13
N GLU A 560 33.49 0.03 8.09
CA GLU A 560 32.69 0.93 8.92
C GLU A 560 31.94 1.97 8.09
N ILE A 561 32.62 2.60 7.13
CA ILE A 561 32.03 3.60 6.24
C ILE A 561 30.90 2.97 5.41
N VAL A 562 31.16 1.82 4.76
CA VAL A 562 30.15 1.10 3.98
C VAL A 562 28.97 0.69 4.86
N HIS A 563 29.23 0.20 6.08
CA HIS A 563 28.20 -0.19 7.04
C HIS A 563 27.36 0.99 7.56
N THR A 564 27.90 2.21 7.52
CA THR A 564 27.20 3.43 7.92
C THR A 564 26.37 4.00 6.78
N VAL A 565 26.89 3.96 5.55
CA VAL A 565 26.22 4.49 4.34
C VAL A 565 25.15 3.51 3.83
N ALA A 566 25.33 2.20 4.00
CA ALA A 566 24.40 1.22 3.46
C ALA A 566 23.00 1.29 4.11
N PRO A 567 21.91 1.25 3.32
CA PRO A 567 20.57 1.37 3.85
C PRO A 567 20.23 0.16 4.73
N ARG A 568 19.99 0.42 6.02
CA ARG A 568 19.56 -0.62 6.97
C ARG A 568 18.05 -0.76 6.96
N LYS A 569 17.56 -2.00 7.08
CA LYS A 569 16.21 -2.24 7.59
C LYS A 569 16.21 -1.86 9.07
N ILE A 570 15.80 -0.63 9.37
CA ILE A 570 15.41 -0.30 10.74
C ILE A 570 14.06 -0.96 10.95
N ALA A 571 14.03 -2.06 11.70
CA ALA A 571 12.81 -2.48 12.36
C ALA A 571 12.48 -1.36 13.35
N LEU A 572 11.56 -0.47 12.96
CA LEU A 572 11.00 0.51 13.89
C LEU A 572 10.21 -0.28 14.91
N SER A 573 10.86 -0.68 16.01
CA SER A 573 10.15 -1.00 17.23
C SER A 573 9.42 0.28 17.62
N SER A 574 8.10 0.26 17.48
CA SER A 574 7.28 1.39 17.88
C SER A 574 7.55 1.67 19.35
N ARG A 575 8.23 2.78 19.65
CA ARG A 575 8.17 3.37 21.00
C ARG A 575 6.70 3.58 21.32
N ALA A 576 6.29 3.10 22.48
CA ALA A 576 4.95 3.30 23.02
C ALA A 576 4.64 4.81 23.07
N VAL A 577 3.97 5.31 22.06
CA VAL A 577 3.21 6.55 22.14
C VAL A 577 1.86 6.14 22.70
N HIS A 578 1.41 6.79 23.77
CA HIS A 578 0.05 6.63 24.28
C HIS A 578 -0.94 6.86 23.13
N GLY A 579 -1.50 5.76 22.61
CA GLY A 579 -2.34 5.78 21.43
C GLY A 579 -3.75 6.27 21.77
N PRO A 580 -4.44 6.96 20.84
CA PRO A 580 -5.89 7.00 20.87
C PRO A 580 -6.42 5.57 20.63
N SER A 581 -7.53 5.25 21.27
CA SER A 581 -8.17 3.92 21.31
C SER A 581 -8.25 3.21 19.95
N PRO A 582 -8.13 1.87 19.91
CA PRO A 582 -8.11 1.11 18.67
C PRO A 582 -9.50 1.11 18.02
N LEU A 583 -9.57 1.58 16.78
CA LEU A 583 -10.78 1.57 15.96
C LEU A 583 -10.78 0.33 15.04
N ARG A 584 -11.75 -0.55 15.29
CA ARG A 584 -11.96 -1.88 14.68
C ARG A 584 -11.83 -1.85 13.14
N ARG A 585 -10.92 -2.69 12.60
CA ARG A 585 -11.04 -3.23 11.23
C ARG A 585 -12.42 -3.87 11.10
N ARG A 586 -13.05 -3.82 9.92
CA ARG A 586 -14.18 -4.71 9.66
C ARG A 586 -13.62 -6.12 9.82
N ALA A 587 -14.03 -6.78 10.89
CA ALA A 587 -13.51 -8.09 11.19
C ALA A 587 -13.91 -9.00 10.04
N LEU A 588 -12.96 -9.79 9.53
CA LEU A 588 -13.38 -10.98 8.80
C LEU A 588 -14.43 -11.69 9.67
N SER A 589 -15.54 -12.08 9.07
CA SER A 589 -16.57 -12.82 9.80
C SER A 589 -15.99 -14.18 10.20
N PRO A 590 -16.39 -14.71 11.36
CA PRO A 590 -16.10 -16.10 11.69
C PRO A 590 -16.53 -17.01 10.54
N SER A 591 -15.77 -18.09 10.35
CA SER A 591 -16.08 -19.11 9.37
C SER A 591 -16.08 -20.47 10.03
N ASP A 592 -17.11 -21.24 9.72
CA ASP A 592 -17.26 -22.61 10.16
C ASP A 592 -16.71 -23.56 9.09
N VAL A 593 -15.90 -24.51 9.53
CA VAL A 593 -15.25 -25.52 8.69
C VAL A 593 -15.71 -26.88 9.20
N PRO A 594 -16.48 -27.65 8.42
CA PRO A 594 -16.88 -28.99 8.82
C PRO A 594 -15.64 -29.90 8.90
N LEU A 595 -15.64 -30.78 9.89
CA LEU A 595 -14.55 -31.72 10.14
C LEU A 595 -15.04 -33.16 9.96
N ASP A 596 -14.27 -33.94 9.19
CA ASP A 596 -14.45 -35.37 9.02
C ASP A 596 -13.64 -36.16 10.05
N ILE A 597 -14.12 -37.37 10.38
CA ILE A 597 -13.53 -38.25 11.40
C ILE A 597 -12.74 -39.36 10.71
N PHE A 598 -11.48 -39.54 11.12
CA PHE A 598 -10.66 -40.64 10.62
C PHE A 598 -10.99 -41.97 11.33
N PHE A 599 -10.66 -42.09 12.63
CA PHE A 599 -10.90 -43.31 13.39
C PHE A 599 -12.36 -43.44 13.83
N LYS A 600 -13.27 -43.81 12.92
CA LYS A 600 -14.72 -43.85 13.20
C LYS A 600 -15.14 -44.75 14.39
N ASN A 601 -14.31 -45.71 14.79
CA ASN A 601 -14.60 -46.61 15.91
C ASN A 601 -14.17 -46.05 17.27
N THR A 602 -13.16 -45.17 17.32
CA THR A 602 -12.61 -44.60 18.56
C THR A 602 -12.83 -43.09 18.68
N GLU A 603 -13.09 -42.42 17.55
CA GLU A 603 -13.41 -41.01 17.43
C GLU A 603 -12.32 -40.14 18.05
N LEU A 604 -11.10 -40.23 17.51
CA LEU A 604 -9.92 -39.62 18.12
C LEU A 604 -9.14 -38.65 17.21
N GLN A 605 -9.53 -38.47 15.96
CA GLN A 605 -8.83 -37.55 15.07
C GLN A 605 -9.77 -37.01 13.99
N TRP A 606 -9.72 -35.69 13.79
CA TRP A 606 -10.55 -34.95 12.85
C TRP A 606 -9.69 -34.17 11.87
N PHE A 607 -10.15 -34.09 10.62
CA PHE A 607 -9.50 -33.34 9.56
C PHE A 607 -10.53 -32.57 8.73
N GLY A 608 -10.09 -31.54 8.02
CA GLY A 608 -10.97 -30.75 7.17
C GLY A 608 -10.30 -30.31 5.88
N ASN A 609 -11.07 -29.69 5.01
CA ASN A 609 -10.60 -29.27 3.69
C ASN A 609 -9.97 -27.88 3.72
N ILE A 610 -8.91 -27.73 2.92
CA ILE A 610 -8.31 -26.44 2.57
C ILE A 610 -8.06 -26.42 1.06
N SER A 611 -7.99 -25.22 0.48
CA SER A 611 -7.56 -25.06 -0.91
C SER A 611 -6.22 -24.32 -0.94
N VAL A 612 -5.28 -24.78 -1.78
CA VAL A 612 -3.96 -24.15 -1.96
C VAL A 612 -3.71 -23.89 -3.43
N GLY A 613 -3.20 -22.70 -3.76
CA GLY A 613 -2.76 -22.34 -5.11
C GLY A 613 -3.77 -21.61 -5.98
N THR A 614 -3.32 -21.23 -7.17
CA THR A 614 -4.15 -20.60 -8.23
C THR A 614 -3.90 -21.28 -9.57
N PRO A 615 -4.88 -22.01 -10.16
CA PRO A 615 -6.19 -22.32 -9.59
C PRO A 615 -6.10 -23.12 -8.27
N PRO A 616 -7.11 -23.00 -7.37
CA PRO A 616 -7.11 -23.71 -6.10
C PRO A 616 -7.08 -25.23 -6.27
N GLN A 617 -6.21 -25.90 -5.51
CA GLN A 617 -6.11 -27.35 -5.38
C GLN A 617 -6.61 -27.74 -3.98
N GLU A 618 -7.61 -28.60 -3.93
CA GLU A 618 -8.19 -29.10 -2.67
C GLU A 618 -7.26 -30.11 -1.99
N LEU A 619 -7.03 -29.90 -0.69
CA LEU A 619 -6.24 -30.77 0.18
C LEU A 619 -7.00 -30.99 1.48
N THR A 620 -6.63 -32.03 2.22
CA THR A 620 -7.19 -32.35 3.53
C THR A 620 -6.11 -32.21 4.60
N VAL A 621 -6.42 -31.59 5.73
CA VAL A 621 -5.45 -31.39 6.80
C VAL A 621 -6.05 -31.59 8.19
N VAL A 622 -5.23 -32.04 9.13
CA VAL A 622 -5.53 -31.95 10.56
C VAL A 622 -5.26 -30.53 11.03
N PHE A 623 -6.25 -29.91 11.67
CA PHE A 623 -6.07 -28.64 12.37
C PHE A 623 -5.47 -28.90 13.75
N ASP A 624 -4.15 -28.75 13.85
CA ASP A 624 -3.34 -29.28 14.95
C ASP A 624 -2.85 -28.17 15.88
N THR A 625 -3.35 -28.13 17.11
CA THR A 625 -2.95 -27.17 18.14
C THR A 625 -1.58 -27.47 18.77
N GLY A 626 -1.03 -28.66 18.57
CA GLY A 626 0.36 -29.02 18.90
C GLY A 626 1.39 -28.49 17.89
N SER A 627 0.97 -28.17 16.66
CA SER A 627 1.83 -27.74 15.55
C SER A 627 1.68 -26.24 15.19
N SER A 628 2.59 -25.71 14.37
CA SER A 628 2.65 -24.26 14.04
C SER A 628 2.84 -23.91 12.57
N SER A 629 3.14 -24.89 11.72
CA SER A 629 3.34 -24.70 10.29
C SER A 629 2.21 -25.33 9.49
N LEU A 630 2.10 -24.94 8.22
CA LEU A 630 1.26 -25.63 7.24
C LEU A 630 2.17 -26.55 6.43
N GLU A 631 1.96 -27.85 6.51
CA GLU A 631 2.69 -28.86 5.76
C GLU A 631 1.75 -29.89 5.15
N PHE A 632 1.98 -30.27 3.89
CA PHE A 632 1.14 -31.26 3.21
C PHE A 632 1.90 -31.98 2.09
N THR A 633 1.41 -33.17 1.73
CA THR A 633 1.98 -34.01 0.69
C THR A 633 1.95 -33.32 -0.67
N SER A 634 3.07 -33.44 -1.38
CA SER A 634 3.23 -32.93 -2.74
C SER A 634 3.40 -34.07 -3.73
N THR A 635 3.10 -33.81 -5.01
CA THR A 635 3.46 -34.69 -6.13
C THR A 635 4.97 -34.94 -6.23
N LEU A 636 5.79 -34.17 -5.52
CA LEU A 636 7.24 -34.39 -5.36
C LEU A 636 7.60 -35.49 -4.35
N CYS A 637 6.64 -36.08 -3.64
CA CYS A 637 6.88 -37.13 -2.65
C CYS A 637 6.53 -38.52 -3.18
N ASP A 638 7.56 -39.27 -3.58
CA ASP A 638 7.44 -40.66 -4.06
C ASP A 638 7.12 -41.64 -2.92
N SER A 639 7.57 -41.36 -1.70
CA SER A 639 7.38 -42.22 -0.51
C SER A 639 6.03 -42.01 0.19
N CYS A 640 5.29 -40.95 -0.16
CA CYS A 640 3.98 -40.66 0.39
C CYS A 640 2.93 -41.52 -0.34
N LEU A 641 2.63 -42.72 0.17
CA LEU A 641 1.82 -43.72 -0.54
C LEU A 641 0.33 -43.72 -0.15
N ASN A 642 -0.13 -42.75 0.63
CA ASN A 642 -1.54 -42.64 0.97
C ASN A 642 -2.39 -42.12 -0.21
N ASP A 643 -3.69 -42.40 -0.16
CA ASP A 643 -4.66 -41.99 -1.19
C ASP A 643 -5.12 -40.53 -1.05
N ALA A 644 -4.53 -39.77 -0.13
CA ALA A 644 -4.87 -38.38 0.11
C ALA A 644 -4.48 -37.48 -1.09
N PRO A 645 -5.25 -36.41 -1.38
CA PRO A 645 -4.91 -35.45 -2.42
C PRO A 645 -3.49 -34.88 -2.22
N LYS A 646 -2.71 -34.77 -3.30
CA LYS A 646 -1.35 -34.22 -3.27
C LYS A 646 -1.31 -32.90 -4.00
N PHE A 647 -0.59 -31.93 -3.45
CA PHE A 647 -0.38 -30.64 -4.10
C PHE A 647 0.64 -30.73 -5.24
N ASP A 648 0.25 -30.29 -6.44
CA ASP A 648 1.15 -30.12 -7.56
C ASP A 648 1.60 -28.64 -7.66
N PRO A 649 2.83 -28.32 -7.24
CA PRO A 649 3.34 -26.95 -7.31
C PRO A 649 3.43 -26.41 -8.74
N SER A 650 3.49 -27.29 -9.76
CA SER A 650 3.53 -26.85 -11.17
C SER A 650 2.18 -26.36 -11.70
N GLN A 651 1.08 -26.69 -11.01
CA GLN A 651 -0.29 -26.30 -11.39
C GLN A 651 -0.74 -25.01 -10.70
N SER A 652 0.07 -24.42 -9.82
CA SER A 652 -0.26 -23.16 -9.13
C SER A 652 0.59 -22.01 -9.66
N GLU A 653 -0.07 -21.01 -10.28
CA GLU A 653 0.55 -19.77 -10.75
C GLU A 653 1.01 -18.86 -9.60
N THR A 654 0.46 -19.04 -8.40
CA THR A 654 0.81 -18.26 -7.20
C THR A 654 1.83 -18.94 -6.30
N PHE A 655 2.20 -20.19 -6.58
CA PHE A 655 3.23 -20.90 -5.84
C PHE A 655 4.60 -20.26 -6.06
N VAL A 656 5.30 -20.00 -4.96
CA VAL A 656 6.70 -19.55 -4.99
C VAL A 656 7.53 -20.51 -4.15
N ASP A 657 8.47 -21.19 -4.79
CA ASP A 657 9.41 -22.08 -4.12
C ASP A 657 10.39 -21.27 -3.24
N GLY A 658 10.48 -21.63 -1.97
CA GLY A 658 11.40 -21.02 -1.01
C GLY A 658 12.80 -21.65 -1.02
N GLY A 659 12.98 -22.79 -1.68
CA GLY A 659 14.27 -23.42 -1.94
C GLY A 659 14.96 -24.09 -0.75
N ARG A 660 14.41 -23.98 0.48
CA ARG A 660 14.98 -24.57 1.69
C ARG A 660 14.34 -25.91 2.01
N THR A 661 15.18 -26.94 2.21
CA THR A 661 14.75 -28.25 2.70
C THR A 661 15.11 -28.42 4.17
N THR A 662 14.22 -29.02 4.95
CA THR A 662 14.43 -29.36 6.36
C THR A 662 13.76 -30.69 6.70
N SER A 663 14.03 -31.25 7.88
CA SER A 663 13.35 -32.45 8.36
C SER A 663 12.82 -32.22 9.76
N ILE A 664 11.64 -32.75 10.05
CA ILE A 664 10.98 -32.68 11.35
C ILE A 664 10.65 -34.09 11.84
N THR A 665 10.76 -34.32 13.14
CA THR A 665 10.37 -35.58 13.81
C THR A 665 9.29 -35.26 14.82
N PHE A 666 8.21 -36.03 14.83
CA PHE A 666 7.05 -35.79 15.69
C PHE A 666 7.24 -36.39 17.09
N GLY A 667 6.59 -35.76 18.07
CA GLY A 667 6.60 -36.17 19.49
C GLY A 667 5.51 -37.18 19.85
N THR A 668 4.46 -37.29 19.02
CA THR A 668 3.37 -38.29 19.09
C THR A 668 3.27 -39.04 17.75
N GLY A 669 2.78 -40.27 17.78
CA GLY A 669 2.60 -41.09 16.58
C GLY A 669 1.24 -40.82 15.92
N VAL A 670 0.95 -41.58 14.86
CA VAL A 670 -0.35 -41.54 14.19
C VAL A 670 -1.35 -42.40 14.97
N GLY A 671 -2.56 -41.89 15.17
CA GLY A 671 -3.59 -42.62 15.92
C GLY A 671 -3.19 -42.81 17.39
N VAL A 672 -3.28 -44.05 17.87
CA VAL A 672 -3.01 -44.43 19.27
C VAL A 672 -1.57 -44.88 19.52
N ASP A 673 -0.75 -44.93 18.45
CA ASP A 673 0.65 -45.34 18.49
C ASP A 673 1.50 -44.29 19.23
N PRO A 674 2.33 -44.68 20.22
CA PRO A 674 3.35 -43.79 20.75
C PRO A 674 4.51 -43.63 19.74
N VAL A 675 5.30 -42.57 19.90
CA VAL A 675 6.53 -42.42 19.10
C VAL A 675 7.59 -43.41 19.56
N VAL A 676 8.08 -44.20 18.62
CA VAL A 676 9.21 -45.09 18.82
C VAL A 676 10.34 -44.69 17.86
N GLY A 677 11.44 -44.17 18.41
CA GLY A 677 12.62 -43.80 17.62
C GLY A 677 12.35 -42.69 16.59
N ALA A 678 12.80 -42.89 15.35
CA ALA A 678 12.65 -41.92 14.24
C ALA A 678 11.52 -42.29 13.26
N ASN A 679 10.53 -43.07 13.73
CA ASN A 679 9.48 -43.67 12.89
C ASN A 679 8.47 -42.66 12.34
N TYR A 680 8.42 -41.43 12.88
CA TYR A 680 7.53 -40.36 12.44
C TYR A 680 8.36 -39.14 12.06
N ARG A 681 8.92 -39.16 10.84
CA ARG A 681 9.76 -38.09 10.30
C ARG A 681 9.28 -37.65 8.92
N LEU A 682 9.22 -36.33 8.71
CA LEU A 682 8.93 -35.71 7.41
C LEU A 682 10.15 -34.93 6.91
N THR A 683 10.34 -34.90 5.60
CA THR A 683 11.23 -33.97 4.91
C THR A 683 10.40 -32.95 4.15
N LEU A 684 10.71 -31.70 4.40
CA LEU A 684 9.89 -30.55 4.04
C LEU A 684 10.66 -29.60 3.12
N ARG A 685 10.03 -29.12 2.06
CA ARG A 685 10.51 -28.04 1.19
C ARG A 685 9.67 -26.78 1.39
N SER A 686 10.30 -25.68 1.77
CA SER A 686 9.60 -24.42 2.01
C SER A 686 9.03 -23.81 0.73
N GLY A 687 7.86 -23.18 0.82
CA GLY A 687 7.28 -22.35 -0.22
C GLY A 687 6.30 -21.32 0.34
N THR A 688 5.73 -20.50 -0.54
CA THR A 688 4.58 -19.65 -0.23
C THR A 688 3.53 -19.77 -1.31
N ASP A 689 2.25 -19.74 -0.95
CA ASP A 689 1.15 -19.73 -1.90
C ASP A 689 -0.11 -19.05 -1.32
N THR A 690 -1.18 -18.96 -2.09
CA THR A 690 -2.53 -18.61 -1.62
C THR A 690 -3.17 -19.82 -0.96
N VAL A 691 -3.74 -19.62 0.23
CA VAL A 691 -4.44 -20.66 1.01
C VAL A 691 -5.82 -20.15 1.37
N THR A 692 -6.83 -21.02 1.22
CA THR A 692 -8.22 -20.75 1.56
C THR A 692 -8.76 -21.81 2.49
N VAL A 693 -9.41 -21.41 3.58
CA VAL A 693 -10.04 -22.30 4.56
C VAL A 693 -11.42 -21.76 4.91
N GLY A 694 -12.49 -22.54 4.70
CA GLY A 694 -13.86 -22.07 4.97
C GLY A 694 -14.30 -20.85 4.15
N GLY A 695 -13.64 -20.56 3.02
CA GLY A 695 -13.85 -19.33 2.26
C GLY A 695 -13.08 -18.10 2.79
N LEU A 696 -12.29 -18.26 3.86
CA LEU A 696 -11.30 -17.26 4.28
C LEU A 696 -10.02 -17.47 3.48
N GLU A 697 -9.71 -16.53 2.58
CA GLU A 697 -8.53 -16.58 1.71
C GLU A 697 -7.39 -15.71 2.23
N SER A 698 -6.16 -16.21 2.14
CA SER A 698 -4.95 -15.44 2.39
C SER A 698 -3.88 -15.76 1.34
N SER A 699 -3.34 -14.74 0.69
CA SER A 699 -2.19 -14.87 -0.21
C SER A 699 -0.85 -14.85 0.53
N ASN A 700 0.20 -15.38 -0.10
CA ASN A 700 1.58 -15.42 0.42
C ASN A 700 1.71 -16.10 1.79
N VAL A 701 0.95 -17.17 2.02
CA VAL A 701 1.03 -17.98 3.24
C VAL A 701 2.28 -18.85 3.16
N PRO A 702 3.21 -18.75 4.14
CA PRO A 702 4.31 -19.70 4.26
C PRO A 702 3.80 -21.11 4.50
N LEU A 703 4.30 -22.06 3.71
CA LEU A 703 3.92 -23.47 3.74
C LEU A 703 5.11 -24.38 3.45
N PHE A 704 4.92 -25.67 3.67
CA PHE A 704 5.94 -26.70 3.44
C PHE A 704 5.37 -27.86 2.64
N LEU A 705 6.03 -28.18 1.53
CA LEU A 705 5.75 -29.38 0.76
C LEU A 705 6.45 -30.56 1.42
N ILE A 706 5.71 -31.59 1.81
CA ILE A 706 6.29 -32.88 2.20
C ILE A 706 6.82 -33.54 0.92
N THR A 707 8.13 -33.76 0.88
CA THR A 707 8.85 -34.38 -0.26
C THR A 707 9.38 -35.78 0.07
N ASP A 708 9.40 -36.18 1.33
CA ASP A 708 9.69 -37.54 1.78
C ASP A 708 9.08 -37.75 3.17
N GLN A 709 8.61 -38.97 3.48
CA GLN A 709 8.06 -39.35 4.78
C GLN A 709 8.41 -40.77 5.19
N THR A 710 8.38 -41.06 6.49
CA THR A 710 8.48 -42.43 6.99
C THR A 710 7.18 -43.22 6.70
N PRO A 711 7.26 -44.55 6.47
CA PRO A 711 6.10 -45.35 6.06
C PRO A 711 4.92 -45.36 7.04
N LYS A 712 5.15 -45.03 8.32
CA LYS A 712 4.11 -45.00 9.35
C LYS A 712 3.06 -43.90 9.13
N PHE A 713 3.32 -42.88 8.30
CA PHE A 713 2.31 -41.89 7.89
C PHE A 713 1.39 -42.36 6.75
N ASN A 714 1.67 -43.50 6.11
CA ASN A 714 0.87 -43.95 4.96
C ASN A 714 -0.57 -44.36 5.33
N ILE A 715 -0.87 -44.50 6.62
CA ILE A 715 -2.21 -44.78 7.12
C ILE A 715 -3.09 -43.51 7.19
N ASP A 716 -2.49 -42.31 7.16
CA ASP A 716 -3.25 -41.06 7.27
C ASP A 716 -4.14 -40.85 6.04
N PRO A 717 -5.44 -40.55 6.24
CA PRO A 717 -6.37 -40.29 5.15
C PRO A 717 -6.29 -38.85 4.62
N PHE A 718 -5.47 -38.01 5.26
CA PHE A 718 -5.33 -36.60 4.97
C PHE A 718 -3.95 -36.26 4.39
N SER A 719 -3.87 -35.12 3.71
CA SER A 719 -2.67 -34.65 3.02
C SER A 719 -1.61 -34.09 3.97
N GLY A 720 -1.98 -33.59 5.15
CA GLY A 720 -1.02 -33.07 6.12
C GLY A 720 -1.63 -32.32 7.30
N ILE A 721 -0.93 -31.29 7.76
CA ILE A 721 -1.21 -30.57 9.02
C ILE A 721 -1.30 -29.07 8.76
N GLN A 722 -2.36 -28.43 9.27
CA GLN A 722 -2.45 -26.99 9.45
C GLN A 722 -2.26 -26.67 10.93
N GLY A 723 -1.09 -26.17 11.29
CA GLY A 723 -0.74 -25.81 12.65
C GLY A 723 -1.57 -24.64 13.21
N MET A 724 -2.01 -24.79 14.45
CA MET A 724 -2.92 -23.91 15.20
C MET A 724 -2.35 -23.56 16.58
N GLY A 725 -1.04 -23.38 16.70
CA GLY A 725 -0.33 -23.15 17.97
C GLY A 725 -0.70 -21.86 18.73
N ALA A 726 -0.21 -21.74 19.97
CA ALA A 726 -0.54 -20.65 20.90
C ALA A 726 0.02 -19.27 20.49
N ARG A 727 0.82 -19.23 19.42
CA ARG A 727 1.26 -18.02 18.74
C ARG A 727 0.80 -18.11 17.29
N ALA A 728 0.07 -17.09 16.85
CA ALA A 728 -0.38 -17.04 15.47
C ALA A 728 0.81 -17.03 14.50
N SER A 729 0.78 -17.94 13.53
CA SER A 729 1.73 -18.08 12.42
C SER A 729 0.97 -18.37 11.12
N GLY A 730 1.67 -18.29 9.99
CA GLY A 730 1.16 -18.73 8.69
C GLY A 730 -0.21 -18.15 8.31
N PHE A 731 -1.12 -19.03 7.88
CA PHE A 731 -2.49 -18.70 7.49
C PHE A 731 -3.25 -17.94 8.59
N PHE A 732 -3.26 -18.46 9.82
CA PHE A 732 -4.02 -17.86 10.92
C PHE A 732 -3.50 -16.48 11.32
N ALA A 733 -2.17 -16.27 11.32
CA ALA A 733 -1.60 -14.94 11.54
C ALA A 733 -2.00 -13.94 10.46
N ASN A 734 -2.04 -14.38 9.20
CA ASN A 734 -2.45 -13.53 8.10
C ASN A 734 -3.92 -13.12 8.26
N LEU A 735 -4.83 -14.03 8.62
CA LEU A 735 -6.24 -13.71 8.87
C LEU A 735 -6.42 -12.72 10.03
N ILE A 736 -5.69 -12.89 11.13
CA ILE A 736 -5.68 -11.91 12.24
C ILE A 736 -5.19 -10.54 11.74
N SER A 737 -4.16 -10.52 10.90
CA SER A 737 -3.65 -9.29 10.28
C SER A 737 -4.66 -8.62 9.34
N GLN A 738 -5.59 -9.39 8.78
CA GLN A 738 -6.71 -8.92 7.96
C GLN A 738 -7.93 -8.51 8.79
N GLY A 739 -7.94 -8.79 10.09
CA GLY A 739 -8.97 -8.32 11.04
C GLY A 739 -9.84 -9.42 11.65
N LEU A 740 -9.60 -10.69 11.35
CA LEU A 740 -10.28 -11.80 12.04
C LEU A 740 -9.96 -11.76 13.55
N PRO A 741 -10.93 -12.02 14.44
CA PRO A 741 -10.63 -12.19 15.86
C PRO A 741 -9.56 -13.26 16.07
N SER A 742 -8.62 -13.00 16.99
CA SER A 742 -7.48 -13.88 17.25
C SER A 742 -7.83 -15.05 18.15
N LEU A 743 -8.90 -15.78 17.80
CA LEU A 743 -9.36 -16.97 18.49
C LEU A 743 -10.02 -17.94 17.49
N PHE A 744 -10.15 -19.19 17.89
CA PHE A 744 -10.98 -20.17 17.18
C PHE A 744 -11.64 -21.11 18.18
N GLY A 745 -12.79 -21.67 17.82
CA GLY A 745 -13.50 -22.68 18.57
C GLY A 745 -13.42 -24.04 17.87
N MET A 746 -13.33 -25.13 18.64
CA MET A 746 -13.36 -26.49 18.10
C MET A 746 -14.43 -27.31 18.82
N PHE A 747 -15.29 -27.92 18.01
CA PHE A 747 -16.26 -28.93 18.40
C PHE A 747 -15.90 -30.24 17.72
N LEU A 748 -15.18 -31.11 18.42
CA LEU A 748 -14.69 -32.40 17.88
C LEU A 748 -15.68 -33.54 18.15
N ALA A 749 -16.99 -33.31 18.07
CA ALA A 749 -17.99 -34.24 18.58
C ALA A 749 -17.83 -35.71 18.12
N PRO A 750 -18.28 -36.69 18.96
CA PRO A 750 -18.54 -38.07 18.56
C PRO A 750 -19.39 -38.18 17.28
N VAL A 751 -19.25 -39.27 16.53
CA VAL A 751 -20.00 -39.55 15.29
C VAL A 751 -21.51 -39.52 15.53
N ASP A 752 -21.96 -40.10 16.66
CA ASP A 752 -23.38 -40.15 17.02
C ASP A 752 -23.97 -38.78 17.37
N VAL A 753 -23.12 -37.83 17.77
CA VAL A 753 -23.49 -36.41 17.98
C VAL A 753 -23.44 -35.65 16.64
N GLY A 754 -22.45 -35.96 15.80
CA GLY A 754 -22.30 -35.46 14.44
C GLY A 754 -21.89 -33.98 14.35
N ASN A 755 -21.60 -33.53 13.12
CA ASN A 755 -21.30 -32.12 12.79
C ASN A 755 -20.10 -31.52 13.54
N ALA A 756 -19.02 -32.29 13.66
CA ALA A 756 -17.75 -31.76 14.15
C ALA A 756 -17.30 -30.57 13.29
N GLU A 757 -16.76 -29.53 13.92
CA GLU A 757 -16.60 -28.23 13.30
C GLU A 757 -15.46 -27.42 13.95
N LEU A 758 -14.76 -26.67 13.10
CA LEU A 758 -13.82 -25.62 13.49
C LEU A 758 -14.42 -24.26 13.13
N THR A 759 -14.63 -23.41 14.13
CA THR A 759 -15.06 -22.01 13.94
C THR A 759 -13.84 -21.10 14.02
N ILE A 760 -13.31 -20.68 12.86
CA ILE A 760 -12.15 -19.78 12.78
C ILE A 760 -12.61 -18.35 13.02
N GLY A 761 -12.01 -17.66 13.99
CA GLY A 761 -12.33 -16.26 14.29
C GLY A 761 -13.57 -16.05 15.15
N GLY A 762 -14.17 -17.10 15.69
CA GLY A 762 -15.38 -17.01 16.49
C GLY A 762 -15.59 -18.17 17.44
N ILE A 763 -16.75 -18.12 18.10
CA ILE A 763 -17.26 -19.14 19.01
C ILE A 763 -18.68 -19.43 18.52
N ASP A 764 -18.98 -20.67 18.17
CA ASP A 764 -20.35 -21.09 17.89
C ASP A 764 -21.05 -21.48 19.20
N GLU A 765 -21.81 -20.54 19.74
CA GLU A 765 -22.60 -20.74 20.97
C GLU A 765 -23.73 -21.77 20.79
N SER A 766 -24.05 -22.18 19.56
CA SER A 766 -25.06 -23.22 19.31
C SER A 766 -24.58 -24.64 19.66
N LYS A 767 -23.26 -24.84 19.83
CA LYS A 767 -22.65 -26.15 20.05
C LYS A 767 -22.53 -26.55 21.52
N PHE A 768 -22.89 -25.70 22.48
CA PHE A 768 -22.80 -25.99 23.91
C PHE A 768 -23.88 -25.26 24.71
N SER A 769 -24.26 -25.81 25.88
CA SER A 769 -25.33 -25.24 26.72
C SER A 769 -24.86 -24.74 28.10
N GLY A 770 -23.60 -24.98 28.46
CA GLY A 770 -23.00 -24.62 29.76
C GLY A 770 -22.18 -23.32 29.74
N PRO A 771 -21.75 -22.81 30.91
CA PRO A 771 -20.86 -21.65 30.97
C PRO A 771 -19.48 -21.98 30.38
N LEU A 772 -18.99 -21.09 29.53
CA LEU A 772 -17.63 -21.17 28.99
C LEU A 772 -16.61 -20.66 30.03
N VAL A 773 -15.81 -21.58 30.58
CA VAL A 773 -14.82 -21.28 31.64
C VAL A 773 -13.44 -21.10 31.02
N PHE A 774 -12.82 -19.94 31.23
CA PHE A 774 -11.48 -19.63 30.73
C PHE A 774 -10.38 -19.85 31.78
N ALA A 775 -9.25 -20.39 31.35
CA ALA A 775 -7.98 -20.50 32.09
C ALA A 775 -6.84 -19.82 31.32
N SER A 776 -6.00 -19.04 32.02
CA SER A 776 -4.88 -18.32 31.41
C SER A 776 -3.68 -19.23 31.16
N LEU A 777 -2.99 -19.04 30.04
CA LEU A 777 -1.68 -19.66 29.81
C LEU A 777 -0.63 -19.09 30.81
N PRO A 778 0.41 -19.86 31.16
CA PRO A 778 1.51 -19.39 32.00
C PRO A 778 2.20 -18.14 31.43
N SER A 779 2.62 -17.22 32.31
CA SER A 779 3.32 -15.99 31.95
C SER A 779 4.65 -16.27 31.22
N GLY A 780 4.91 -15.54 30.12
CA GLY A 780 6.15 -15.65 29.34
C GLY A 780 5.98 -16.07 27.89
N GLY A 781 4.74 -16.33 27.45
CA GLY A 781 4.39 -16.64 26.06
C GLY A 781 4.91 -18.02 25.63
N SER A 782 4.06 -19.03 25.67
CA SER A 782 4.38 -20.36 25.15
C SER A 782 4.20 -20.41 23.63
N SER A 783 4.92 -21.26 22.91
CA SER A 783 4.55 -21.64 21.53
C SER A 783 3.45 -22.70 21.50
N THR A 784 3.27 -23.44 22.61
CA THR A 784 2.27 -24.50 22.77
C THR A 784 1.13 -24.07 23.67
N TRP A 785 -0.07 -24.60 23.42
CA TRP A 785 -1.23 -24.40 24.28
C TRP A 785 -1.07 -25.23 25.54
N ARG A 786 -0.73 -24.59 26.67
CA ARG A 786 -0.52 -25.29 27.93
C ARG A 786 -1.17 -24.62 29.11
N LEU A 787 -1.77 -25.42 29.98
CA LEU A 787 -2.35 -24.97 31.25
C LEU A 787 -1.67 -25.67 32.42
N ASN A 788 -1.62 -24.97 33.55
CA ASN A 788 -1.13 -25.56 34.80
C ASN A 788 -2.28 -26.30 35.51
N SER A 789 -2.10 -27.59 35.73
CA SER A 789 -2.99 -28.45 36.50
C SER A 789 -2.39 -28.67 37.89
N PRO A 790 -3.00 -28.14 38.98
CA PRO A 790 -2.56 -28.43 40.34
C PRO A 790 -2.81 -29.87 40.80
N GLN A 791 -3.80 -30.58 40.22
CA GLN A 791 -4.19 -31.90 40.69
C GLN A 791 -4.86 -32.73 39.59
N ILE A 792 -4.67 -34.05 39.65
CA ILE A 792 -5.52 -35.03 38.96
C ILE A 792 -6.19 -35.91 40.03
N SER A 793 -7.47 -36.25 39.85
CA SER A 793 -8.13 -37.29 40.63
C SER A 793 -8.74 -38.35 39.73
N VAL A 794 -8.81 -39.57 40.25
CA VAL A 794 -9.38 -40.74 39.58
C VAL A 794 -10.44 -41.32 40.50
N ASN A 795 -11.68 -41.44 40.01
CA ASN A 795 -12.83 -41.90 40.80
C ASN A 795 -12.99 -41.12 42.13
N GLY A 796 -12.71 -39.81 42.11
CA GLY A 796 -12.73 -38.94 43.29
C GLY A 796 -11.55 -39.08 44.26
N GLN A 797 -10.55 -39.90 43.95
CA GLN A 797 -9.36 -40.12 44.77
C GLN A 797 -8.09 -39.52 44.13
N THR A 798 -7.10 -39.15 44.93
CA THR A 798 -5.80 -38.63 44.46
C THR A 798 -4.65 -39.18 45.29
N THR A 799 -3.48 -39.34 44.69
CA THR A 799 -2.23 -39.69 45.39
C THR A 799 -1.33 -38.45 45.60
N SER A 800 -0.22 -38.60 46.33
CA SER A 800 0.80 -37.55 46.44
C SER A 800 1.41 -37.18 45.08
N THR A 801 1.66 -38.18 44.22
CA THR A 801 2.12 -37.96 42.84
C THR A 801 1.11 -37.14 42.05
N LEU A 802 -0.19 -37.45 42.15
CA LEU A 802 -1.23 -36.77 41.39
C LEU A 802 -1.55 -35.35 41.88
N ARG A 803 -1.20 -35.00 43.12
CA ARG A 803 -1.23 -33.62 43.67
C ARG A 803 -0.05 -32.73 43.24
N ALA A 804 0.94 -33.26 42.52
CA ALA A 804 2.00 -32.44 41.97
C ALA A 804 1.47 -31.53 40.85
N SER A 805 1.80 -30.24 40.91
CA SER A 805 1.46 -29.31 39.82
C SER A 805 2.22 -29.68 38.55
N ARG A 806 1.52 -29.67 37.41
CA ARG A 806 2.07 -30.05 36.10
C ARG A 806 1.53 -29.16 34.99
N ASN A 807 2.31 -28.97 33.93
CA ASN A 807 1.89 -28.22 32.76
C ASN A 807 1.46 -29.20 31.67
N LEU A 808 0.21 -29.11 31.24
CA LEU A 808 -0.38 -30.01 30.26
C LEU A 808 -0.54 -29.29 28.93
N ILE A 809 -0.03 -29.88 27.86
CA ILE A 809 -0.20 -29.37 26.49
C ILE A 809 -1.53 -29.92 25.95
N PHE A 810 -2.34 -29.05 25.34
CA PHE A 810 -3.56 -29.46 24.66
C PHE A 810 -3.33 -29.53 23.16
N ASP A 811 -3.59 -30.71 22.60
CA ASP A 811 -3.20 -31.05 21.24
C ASP A 811 -4.35 -31.76 20.50
N SER A 812 -5.02 -31.03 19.61
CA SER A 812 -6.10 -31.57 18.77
C SER A 812 -5.61 -32.58 17.72
N GLY A 813 -4.31 -32.62 17.42
CA GLY A 813 -3.71 -33.58 16.50
C GLY A 813 -3.39 -34.93 17.13
N THR A 814 -3.34 -34.99 18.47
CA THR A 814 -3.03 -36.21 19.23
C THR A 814 -4.31 -36.94 19.66
N SER A 815 -4.39 -38.24 19.37
CA SER A 815 -5.54 -39.09 19.72
C SER A 815 -5.66 -39.37 21.22
N ASN A 816 -4.53 -39.64 21.87
CA ASN A 816 -4.44 -40.17 23.24
C ASN A 816 -4.09 -39.10 24.28
N MET A 817 -3.99 -39.54 25.53
CA MET A 817 -3.25 -38.80 26.54
C MET A 817 -1.84 -39.33 26.69
N VAL A 818 -0.92 -38.42 26.99
CA VAL A 818 0.47 -38.75 27.26
C VAL A 818 0.86 -38.12 28.59
N PHE A 819 1.42 -38.92 29.49
CA PHE A 819 2.04 -38.43 30.71
C PHE A 819 3.41 -39.06 30.92
N ASP A 820 4.16 -38.54 31.90
CA ASP A 820 5.32 -39.27 32.40
C ASP A 820 4.91 -40.62 33.02
N THR A 821 5.87 -41.54 33.07
CA THR A 821 5.62 -42.91 33.54
C THR A 821 5.04 -42.93 34.96
N GLY A 822 5.54 -42.10 35.87
CA GLY A 822 5.11 -42.07 37.27
C GLY A 822 3.67 -41.57 37.44
N THR A 823 3.29 -40.54 36.70
CA THR A 823 1.91 -40.03 36.66
C THR A 823 0.97 -41.08 36.06
N THR A 824 1.36 -41.71 34.94
CA THR A 824 0.56 -42.74 34.26
C THR A 824 0.26 -43.92 35.18
N GLU A 825 1.28 -44.49 35.81
CA GLU A 825 1.13 -45.62 36.74
C GLU A 825 0.32 -45.24 37.99
N SER A 826 0.45 -43.99 38.47
CA SER A 826 -0.36 -43.50 39.59
C SER A 826 -1.84 -43.38 39.25
N ILE A 827 -2.19 -43.00 38.00
CA ILE A 827 -3.57 -42.99 37.52
C ILE A 827 -4.09 -44.42 37.43
N TYR A 828 -3.37 -45.31 36.75
CA TYR A 828 -3.82 -46.69 36.57
C TYR A 828 -3.93 -47.47 37.87
N ALA A 829 -3.06 -47.22 38.86
CA ALA A 829 -3.18 -47.83 40.18
C ALA A 829 -4.49 -47.49 40.91
N LEU A 830 -5.11 -46.33 40.60
CA LEU A 830 -6.42 -45.95 41.12
C LEU A 830 -7.60 -46.48 40.29
N ILE A 831 -7.34 -47.01 39.08
CA ILE A 831 -8.35 -47.64 38.20
C ILE A 831 -8.37 -49.15 38.41
N SER A 832 -7.24 -49.81 38.13
CA SER A 832 -7.07 -51.25 38.31
C SER A 832 -5.58 -51.61 38.30
N THR A 833 -5.18 -52.45 39.25
CA THR A 833 -3.82 -53.01 39.29
C THR A 833 -3.53 -53.98 38.15
N ASP A 834 -4.54 -54.40 37.39
CA ASP A 834 -4.42 -55.34 36.28
C ASP A 834 -4.06 -54.66 34.95
N ILE A 835 -4.09 -53.33 34.90
CA ILE A 835 -3.57 -52.57 33.76
C ILE A 835 -2.04 -52.63 33.81
N LYS A 836 -1.42 -53.13 32.73
CA LYS A 836 0.04 -53.37 32.65
C LYS A 836 0.66 -52.73 31.41
N PRO A 837 1.94 -52.32 31.47
CA PRO A 837 2.65 -51.86 30.29
C PRO A 837 2.79 -52.99 29.26
N ASN A 838 2.59 -52.67 27.99
CA ASN A 838 2.79 -53.61 26.89
C ASN A 838 4.26 -53.56 26.45
N SER A 839 4.96 -54.69 26.56
CA SER A 839 6.38 -54.77 26.19
C SER A 839 6.62 -54.74 24.68
N ALA A 840 5.62 -55.13 23.88
CA ALA A 840 5.72 -55.13 22.42
C ALA A 840 5.58 -53.72 21.83
N GLU A 841 4.84 -52.83 22.51
CA GLU A 841 4.64 -51.45 22.12
C GLU A 841 4.97 -50.51 23.28
N LYS A 842 6.26 -50.16 23.38
CA LYS A 842 6.80 -49.39 24.50
C LYS A 842 6.02 -48.09 24.73
N GLY A 843 5.58 -47.89 25.97
CA GLY A 843 4.83 -46.71 26.40
C GLY A 843 3.32 -46.90 26.40
N THR A 844 2.80 -47.95 25.78
CA THR A 844 1.36 -48.28 25.85
C THR A 844 1.07 -49.17 27.07
N TYR A 845 -0.18 -49.14 27.51
CA TYR A 845 -0.70 -49.97 28.60
C TYR A 845 -1.96 -50.70 28.12
N GLY A 846 -2.24 -51.85 28.73
CA GLY A 846 -3.42 -52.62 28.39
C GLY A 846 -3.90 -53.53 29.50
N ILE A 847 -5.11 -54.05 29.30
CA ILE A 847 -5.78 -55.04 30.14
C ILE A 847 -6.65 -55.92 29.24
N ALA A 848 -7.06 -57.10 29.71
CA ALA A 848 -7.94 -57.99 28.94
C ALA A 848 -9.20 -57.24 28.49
N CYS A 849 -9.54 -57.35 27.20
CA CYS A 849 -10.70 -56.63 26.61
C CYS A 849 -12.03 -56.96 27.31
N SER A 850 -12.15 -58.14 27.92
CA SER A 850 -13.34 -58.54 28.69
C SER A 850 -13.51 -57.79 30.02
N GLN A 851 -12.46 -57.12 30.51
CA GLN A 851 -12.46 -56.43 31.81
C GLN A 851 -12.61 -54.92 31.66
N ILE A 852 -12.03 -54.32 30.60
CA ILE A 852 -11.82 -52.88 30.49
C ILE A 852 -13.10 -52.05 30.56
N SER A 853 -14.17 -52.47 29.89
CA SER A 853 -15.43 -51.72 29.79
C SER A 853 -16.22 -51.64 31.10
N SER A 854 -15.88 -52.48 32.08
CA SER A 854 -16.54 -52.53 33.39
C SER A 854 -15.83 -51.71 34.47
N LEU A 855 -14.64 -51.17 34.17
CA LEU A 855 -13.82 -50.47 35.16
C LEU A 855 -14.31 -49.02 35.37
N PRO A 856 -14.48 -48.58 36.63
CA PRO A 856 -14.65 -47.16 36.91
C PRO A 856 -13.32 -46.45 36.66
N ALA A 857 -13.34 -45.48 35.77
CA ALA A 857 -12.16 -44.72 35.35
C ALA A 857 -12.53 -43.27 35.05
N VAL A 858 -13.26 -42.61 35.95
CA VAL A 858 -13.54 -41.17 35.81
C VAL A 858 -12.29 -40.41 36.20
N ILE A 859 -11.68 -39.70 35.25
CA ILE A 859 -10.44 -38.96 35.48
C ILE A 859 -10.76 -37.47 35.43
N ASP A 860 -10.60 -36.80 36.56
CA ASP A 860 -10.74 -35.35 36.69
C ASP A 860 -9.36 -34.69 36.69
N ILE A 861 -9.15 -33.78 35.74
CA ILE A 861 -7.96 -32.93 35.69
C ILE A 861 -8.38 -31.53 36.15
N THR A 862 -7.86 -31.11 37.31
CA THR A 862 -8.22 -29.82 37.90
C THR A 862 -7.37 -28.70 37.30
N PHE A 863 -8.00 -27.59 36.95
CA PHE A 863 -7.38 -26.34 36.51
C PHE A 863 -7.93 -25.16 37.33
N VAL A 864 -7.32 -23.99 37.16
CA VAL A 864 -7.73 -22.75 37.83
C VAL A 864 -8.24 -21.77 36.78
N ALA A 865 -9.49 -21.33 36.94
CA ALA A 865 -10.11 -20.36 36.05
C ALA A 865 -9.56 -18.94 36.28
N GLN A 866 -9.81 -18.02 35.34
CA GLN A 866 -9.35 -16.64 35.44
C GLN A 866 -9.90 -15.88 36.67
N ASN A 867 -11.03 -16.32 37.23
CA ASN A 867 -11.61 -15.79 38.46
C ASN A 867 -10.99 -16.40 39.74
N GLY A 868 -10.05 -17.34 39.61
CA GLY A 868 -9.39 -18.03 40.72
C GLY A 868 -10.11 -19.30 41.20
N GLU A 869 -11.31 -19.60 40.69
CA GLU A 869 -12.06 -20.80 41.08
C GLU A 869 -11.49 -22.05 40.39
N PRO A 870 -11.42 -23.19 41.09
CA PRO A 870 -11.04 -24.45 40.48
C PRO A 870 -12.17 -24.98 39.58
N PHE A 871 -11.81 -25.61 38.46
CA PHE A 871 -12.73 -26.38 37.63
C PHE A 871 -12.06 -27.66 37.13
N ASN A 872 -12.86 -28.68 36.84
CA ASN A 872 -12.37 -29.95 36.34
C ASN A 872 -12.71 -30.12 34.86
N LEU A 873 -11.76 -30.66 34.11
CA LEU A 873 -12.03 -31.32 32.84
C LEU A 873 -12.00 -32.83 33.09
N THR A 874 -13.10 -33.49 32.76
CA THR A 874 -13.43 -34.86 33.16
C THR A 874 -13.44 -35.76 31.94
N ILE A 875 -12.78 -36.90 32.08
CA ILE A 875 -12.78 -37.97 31.09
C ILE A 875 -13.68 -39.07 31.63
N PRO A 876 -14.75 -39.44 30.91
CA PRO A 876 -15.64 -40.50 31.34
C PRO A 876 -14.97 -41.87 31.19
N SER A 877 -15.43 -42.85 31.97
CA SER A 877 -14.88 -44.21 31.93
C SER A 877 -15.02 -44.89 30.57
N SER A 878 -15.94 -44.42 29.72
CA SER A 878 -16.13 -44.91 28.35
C SER A 878 -14.89 -44.71 27.47
N GLU A 879 -14.06 -43.70 27.76
CA GLU A 879 -12.84 -43.43 27.00
C GLU A 879 -11.67 -44.34 27.37
N LEU A 880 -11.79 -45.16 28.42
CA LEU A 880 -10.65 -45.94 28.93
C LEU A 880 -10.04 -46.84 27.87
N SER A 881 -10.85 -47.42 26.99
CA SER A 881 -10.41 -48.32 25.94
C SER A 881 -10.31 -47.62 24.60
N VAL A 882 -9.17 -47.78 23.92
CA VAL A 882 -8.99 -47.34 22.53
C VAL A 882 -8.99 -48.51 21.54
N GLY A 883 -9.47 -49.68 21.98
CA GLY A 883 -9.57 -50.90 21.18
C GLY A 883 -8.47 -51.93 21.44
N PRO A 884 -8.56 -53.10 20.78
CA PRO A 884 -7.57 -54.17 20.89
C PRO A 884 -6.23 -53.79 20.26
N PHE A 885 -5.12 -54.27 20.83
CA PHE A 885 -3.83 -54.17 20.16
C PHE A 885 -3.81 -55.02 18.88
N GLU A 886 -3.13 -54.53 17.84
CA GLU A 886 -3.01 -55.26 16.57
C GLU A 886 -2.26 -56.59 16.74
N ASN A 887 -1.23 -56.60 17.60
CA ASN A 887 -0.41 -57.78 17.87
C ASN A 887 -1.01 -58.76 18.89
N ASP A 888 -2.00 -58.34 19.68
CA ASP A 888 -2.74 -59.19 20.62
C ASP A 888 -4.20 -58.72 20.74
N PRO A 889 -5.12 -59.27 19.92
CA PRO A 889 -6.52 -58.88 19.93
C PRO A 889 -7.28 -59.18 21.24
N SER A 890 -6.69 -59.96 22.16
CA SER A 890 -7.30 -60.26 23.46
C SER A 890 -7.02 -59.18 24.51
N LEU A 891 -6.01 -58.34 24.27
CA LEU A 891 -5.59 -57.24 25.11
C LEU A 891 -6.06 -55.92 24.51
N CYS A 892 -6.78 -55.12 25.30
CA CYS A 892 -7.22 -53.80 24.89
C CYS A 892 -6.26 -52.73 25.39
N GLN A 893 -5.84 -51.84 24.49
CA GLN A 893 -5.04 -50.68 24.81
C GLN A 893 -5.88 -49.66 25.59
N THR A 894 -5.25 -49.05 26.58
CA THR A 894 -5.83 -47.96 27.37
C THR A 894 -5.46 -46.58 26.81
N LEU A 895 -6.26 -45.55 27.12
CA LEU A 895 -6.12 -44.21 26.52
C LEU A 895 -4.82 -43.45 26.87
N ILE A 896 -4.17 -43.76 28.01
CA ILE A 896 -2.97 -43.04 28.48
C ILE A 896 -1.71 -43.80 28.11
N ASN A 897 -0.88 -43.17 27.28
CA ASN A 897 0.48 -43.62 26.97
C ASN A 897 1.49 -42.93 27.92
N ALA A 898 2.58 -43.63 28.26
CA ALA A 898 3.68 -43.09 29.03
C ALA A 898 4.85 -42.67 28.14
N VAL A 899 5.18 -41.38 28.17
CA VAL A 899 6.37 -40.80 27.53
C VAL A 899 6.99 -39.77 28.48
N ASP A 900 8.20 -40.06 28.98
CA ASP A 900 8.86 -39.17 29.92
C ASP A 900 9.19 -37.80 29.29
N ASN A 901 9.00 -36.73 30.08
CA ASN A 901 9.15 -35.33 29.67
C ASN A 901 8.11 -34.80 28.66
N LEU A 902 7.06 -35.58 28.37
CA LEU A 902 5.96 -35.16 27.53
C LEU A 902 4.64 -35.33 28.28
N GLN A 903 3.84 -34.26 28.32
CA GLN A 903 2.53 -34.28 28.95
C GLN A 903 1.51 -33.61 28.04
N ILE A 904 0.71 -34.43 27.36
CA ILE A 904 -0.24 -34.01 26.33
C ILE A 904 -1.61 -34.55 26.68
N VAL A 905 -2.63 -33.73 26.45
CA VAL A 905 -4.02 -34.13 26.51
C VAL A 905 -4.64 -33.89 25.13
N GLY A 906 -5.10 -34.98 24.51
CA GLY A 906 -5.61 -34.98 23.15
C GLY A 906 -7.12 -35.13 23.03
N ALA A 907 -7.54 -35.70 21.91
CA ALA A 907 -8.92 -35.93 21.52
C ALA A 907 -9.78 -36.62 22.58
N SER A 908 -9.25 -37.62 23.30
CA SER A 908 -9.99 -38.37 24.34
C SER A 908 -10.57 -37.47 25.43
N LEU A 909 -10.00 -36.28 25.67
CA LEU A 909 -10.63 -35.25 26.50
C LEU A 909 -11.39 -34.23 25.65
N LEU A 910 -10.75 -33.69 24.60
CA LEU A 910 -11.25 -32.53 23.87
C LEU A 910 -12.62 -32.75 23.23
N LYS A 911 -12.98 -33.98 22.84
CA LYS A 911 -14.29 -34.27 22.23
C LYS A 911 -15.48 -34.14 23.20
N HIS A 912 -15.25 -34.10 24.51
CA HIS A 912 -16.28 -33.90 25.53
C HIS A 912 -16.51 -32.42 25.88
N TYR A 913 -15.78 -31.51 25.23
CA TYR A 913 -15.84 -30.09 25.51
C TYR A 913 -15.85 -29.28 24.22
N TYR A 914 -16.64 -28.21 24.21
CA TYR A 914 -16.42 -27.13 23.27
C TYR A 914 -15.20 -26.36 23.75
N SER A 915 -14.15 -26.36 22.94
CA SER A 915 -12.86 -25.76 23.30
C SER A 915 -12.63 -24.46 22.54
N VAL A 916 -12.20 -23.42 23.25
CA VAL A 916 -11.88 -22.10 22.68
C VAL A 916 -10.40 -21.81 22.90
N TRP A 917 -9.74 -21.41 21.82
CA TRP A 917 -8.31 -21.21 21.76
C TRP A 917 -8.05 -19.73 21.46
N ASP A 918 -7.90 -18.91 22.50
CA ASP A 918 -7.81 -17.45 22.40
C ASP A 918 -6.34 -16.99 22.38
N VAL A 919 -5.80 -16.85 21.17
CA VAL A 919 -4.39 -16.47 20.95
C VAL A 919 -4.14 -15.04 21.44
N GLY A 920 -5.11 -14.14 21.23
CA GLY A 920 -4.99 -12.74 21.64
C GLY A 920 -5.04 -12.57 23.16
N GLY A 921 -5.91 -13.33 23.82
CA GLY A 921 -6.06 -13.35 25.27
C GLY A 921 -5.06 -14.24 26.00
N GLN A 922 -4.27 -15.04 25.26
CA GLN A 922 -3.37 -16.07 25.82
C GLN A 922 -4.09 -16.93 26.87
N ARG A 923 -5.24 -17.48 26.50
CA ARG A 923 -6.11 -18.28 27.37
C ARG A 923 -6.85 -19.36 26.59
N MET A 924 -7.33 -20.37 27.28
CA MET A 924 -8.18 -21.42 26.74
C MET A 924 -9.52 -21.45 27.45
N GLY A 925 -10.60 -21.69 26.73
CA GLY A 925 -11.96 -21.80 27.25
C GLY A 925 -12.53 -23.19 27.06
N PHE A 926 -13.34 -23.66 28.01
CA PHE A 926 -14.01 -24.95 27.94
C PHE A 926 -15.47 -24.84 28.39
N ALA A 927 -16.37 -25.45 27.63
CA ALA A 927 -17.77 -25.64 28.00
C ALA A 927 -18.17 -27.10 27.74
N ALA A 928 -19.00 -27.67 28.62
CA ALA A 928 -19.57 -28.99 28.39
C ALA A 928 -20.53 -28.95 27.20
N VAL A 929 -20.46 -29.98 26.35
CA VAL A 929 -21.31 -30.16 25.16
C VAL A 929 -22.45 -31.13 25.39
#